data_AF-A0A1L2FU93-F1
#
_entry.id   AF-A0A1L2FU93-F1
#
_cell.length_a   1.000
_cell.length_b   1.000
_cell.length_c   1.000
_cell.angle_alpha   90.00
_cell.angle_beta   90.00
_cell.angle_gamma   90.00
#
_symmetry.space_group_name_H-M   'P 1'
#
loop_
_entity.id
_entity.type
_entity.pdbx_description
1 polymer ?
#
loop_
_entity_poly.entity_id
_entity_poly.type
_entity_poly.pdbx_seq_one_letter_code
_entity_poly.pdbx_strand_id
1 'polypeptide(L)'
;MPDVNDDAPAQTGQRATAESIERGGGGLDVDALLARVRSATTPPGTGPHAPADAAVAVGVPGPASHGDGDTAGAGATATQPGPGTDSGSGAGADAPGSGTASGARSEGNSPGAASGSGVGTASGSSTDTESPGSGGASGPAPLHAGGADALRDVDALAAAIAAAAAPYVPDGQLPLDADFFDAGGSSVGAVELVAELERILGTEVGLDDVFADARPLSLARRWLPATGSGTALAIAPETPVVEPSPAAPSAPVDGRAGGASTGLVTPPDGRAVAVTTRPAATAGTRPTRPAGPRPAPPTRPLPAVAPGPLPVPSPHTPPFTAAASAPDGRAAAFATARPEDLDQILADLALADRLPWTGAPEPLPPRRVLLTGATGFLGGHMLLDLLRHTDAHVHCLVRAADEESATARLGEQLRSYRLPWSSEVRRRVTVLPGDIRSPRLGLSDELWDTLAHELDSVVGVAAAVDFLRGYPSLRRSNVLGALALAELAATGRPKPLHHISSIAVFNEVGIASMGEDDPLARIDRLVSGYDQSKWAAEVALRRARDHGLVVTALRPGGIGGHTRTGAYNPQDLSSGLISAFGRFRTVPAFRHLNAAPVDWVSRVAVAAVCDPDAWGYDYNLTGVPNTLDDVVRDMALGGMHVRVQGWDEWRADTLARLDAEPVPELAFLGRVLRSPTALKLCEATLTGPAATDDRTTALVESLGLPGAARYDARAQLSTFERLAEDGLARLPGKDDQPYLWFAETTEGSVGPVGAPPEVPCSMALTLSIASMYQLVKERRVDVAGTLTCTALHPEPLTVEVGDLWVRPEEGIPQEHGMRHQLLRYRLSLRDADGGSWWLEGHKYARARRDVWRQARALTVEIGREGEPATLAGEMVVPADRYVRDQIDGIKVDPRLTGPEKRAAKLTWLAWFGAEVGRGLLGPFARAAADLLDLRRTPTLTEHKR
;
A
#
# COMPACT_ATOMS: atom_id res chain seq x y z
N MET A 1 19.18 3.96 -28.90
CA MET A 1 20.48 4.68 -28.93
C MET A 1 21.57 3.80 -28.32
N PRO A 2 21.50 3.37 -27.04
CA PRO A 2 22.39 2.31 -26.51
C PRO A 2 22.42 1.08 -27.42
N ASP A 3 21.25 0.65 -27.90
CA ASP A 3 21.05 -0.46 -28.83
C ASP A 3 21.91 -0.33 -30.10
N VAL A 4 22.12 0.88 -30.62
CA VAL A 4 22.92 1.14 -31.84
C VAL A 4 24.43 1.15 -31.53
N ASN A 5 24.80 1.41 -30.28
CA ASN A 5 26.18 1.29 -29.80
C ASN A 5 26.54 -0.17 -29.45
N ASP A 6 25.59 -0.97 -28.96
CA ASP A 6 25.79 -2.38 -28.62
C ASP A 6 25.65 -3.32 -29.84
N ASP A 7 24.83 -3.00 -30.85
CA ASP A 7 24.58 -3.91 -31.98
C ASP A 7 25.80 -4.07 -32.92
N ALA A 8 26.13 -5.32 -33.26
CA ALA A 8 27.33 -5.64 -34.04
C ALA A 8 27.33 -5.14 -35.51
N PRO A 9 26.22 -5.11 -36.27
CA PRO A 9 26.18 -4.68 -37.67
C PRO A 9 25.97 -3.16 -37.83
N ALA A 10 25.86 -2.39 -36.74
CA ALA A 10 25.70 -0.93 -36.80
C ALA A 10 26.87 -0.28 -37.55
N GLN A 11 26.57 0.45 -38.63
CA GLN A 11 27.59 1.03 -39.50
C GLN A 11 28.41 2.09 -38.74
N THR A 12 29.71 2.21 -39.05
CA THR A 12 30.64 3.06 -38.29
C THR A 12 30.18 4.52 -38.16
N GLY A 13 29.49 5.07 -39.18
CA GLY A 13 28.89 6.41 -39.13
C GLY A 13 27.71 6.56 -38.17
N GLN A 14 26.97 5.48 -37.89
CA GLN A 14 25.87 5.46 -36.91
C GLN A 14 26.42 5.49 -35.48
N ARG A 15 27.37 4.61 -35.13
CA ARG A 15 28.09 4.66 -33.84
C ARG A 15 28.76 6.02 -33.61
N ALA A 16 29.52 6.52 -34.59
CA ALA A 16 30.18 7.83 -34.48
C ALA A 16 29.19 9.00 -34.29
N THR A 17 27.97 8.90 -34.85
CA THR A 17 26.92 9.89 -34.63
C THR A 17 26.29 9.73 -33.24
N ALA A 18 26.03 8.50 -32.79
CA ALA A 18 25.48 8.22 -31.47
C ALA A 18 26.42 8.68 -30.34
N GLU A 19 27.69 8.30 -30.40
CA GLU A 19 28.72 8.76 -29.46
C GLU A 19 28.90 10.28 -29.44
N SER A 20 28.73 10.97 -30.57
CA SER A 20 28.81 12.44 -30.65
C SER A 20 27.62 13.13 -29.97
N ILE A 21 26.46 12.48 -29.94
CA ILE A 21 25.27 12.95 -29.22
C ILE A 21 25.41 12.65 -27.71
N GLU A 22 25.82 11.44 -27.35
CA GLU A 22 26.05 11.04 -25.94
C GLU A 22 27.17 11.85 -25.27
N ARG A 23 28.19 12.28 -26.02
CA ARG A 23 29.25 13.18 -25.54
C ARG A 23 28.86 14.67 -25.55
N GLY A 24 27.57 14.99 -25.68
CA GLY A 24 27.05 16.35 -25.48
C GLY A 24 27.35 17.33 -26.61
N GLY A 25 27.31 16.87 -27.86
CA GLY A 25 27.62 17.66 -29.05
C GLY A 25 26.72 18.88 -29.28
N GLY A 26 27.07 20.01 -28.68
CA GLY A 26 26.40 21.30 -28.91
C GLY A 26 26.60 21.80 -30.35
N GLY A 27 25.50 22.19 -31.00
CA GLY A 27 25.53 22.85 -32.32
C GLY A 27 24.80 22.15 -33.46
N LEU A 28 24.06 21.07 -33.22
CA LEU A 28 23.20 20.42 -34.22
C LEU A 28 21.71 20.64 -33.95
N ASP A 29 21.02 21.12 -34.99
CA ASP A 29 19.57 21.29 -35.05
C ASP A 29 18.85 19.95 -35.27
N VAL A 30 17.60 19.85 -34.80
CA VAL A 30 16.74 18.66 -34.90
C VAL A 30 16.51 18.29 -36.37
N ASP A 31 16.27 19.27 -37.25
CA ASP A 31 16.06 19.01 -38.68
C ASP A 31 17.33 18.48 -39.38
N ALA A 32 18.51 18.92 -38.97
CA ALA A 32 19.78 18.39 -39.47
C ALA A 32 20.02 16.93 -39.01
N LEU A 33 19.53 16.59 -37.81
CA LEU A 33 19.60 15.25 -37.24
C LEU A 33 18.63 14.29 -37.97
N LEU A 34 17.39 14.73 -38.21
CA LEU A 34 16.38 14.01 -38.99
C LEU A 34 16.80 13.80 -40.46
N ALA A 35 17.43 14.80 -41.09
CA ALA A 35 17.94 14.69 -42.45
C ALA A 35 19.00 13.59 -42.59
N ARG A 36 19.93 13.47 -41.62
CA ARG A 36 20.95 12.41 -41.61
C ARG A 36 20.34 11.01 -41.45
N VAL A 37 19.40 10.84 -40.52
CA VAL A 37 18.70 9.54 -40.33
C VAL A 37 18.00 9.08 -41.62
N ARG A 38 17.34 10.01 -42.34
CA ARG A 38 16.65 9.69 -43.61
C ARG A 38 17.60 9.35 -44.77
N SER A 39 18.88 9.72 -44.68
CA SER A 39 19.87 9.39 -45.73
C SER A 39 20.44 7.97 -45.64
N ALA A 40 20.22 7.27 -44.52
CA ALA A 40 20.83 5.97 -44.23
C ALA A 40 19.96 4.74 -44.61
N THR A 41 18.73 4.94 -45.09
CA THR A 41 17.72 3.86 -45.28
C THR A 41 17.59 3.34 -46.72
N THR A 42 18.50 3.69 -47.64
CA THR A 42 18.49 3.17 -49.02
C THR A 42 19.42 1.94 -49.15
N PRO A 43 18.91 0.74 -49.51
CA PRO A 43 19.74 -0.45 -49.69
C PRO A 43 20.54 -0.40 -51.02
N PRO A 44 21.73 -1.03 -51.07
CA PRO A 44 22.60 -0.97 -52.25
C PRO A 44 22.12 -1.89 -53.39
N GLY A 45 22.12 -1.37 -54.62
CA GLY A 45 21.95 -2.14 -55.84
C GLY A 45 23.23 -2.88 -56.28
N THR A 46 23.08 -3.87 -57.15
CA THR A 46 24.18 -4.73 -57.62
C THR A 46 25.07 -4.07 -58.67
N GLY A 47 26.40 -4.08 -58.46
CA GLY A 47 27.42 -3.62 -59.40
C GLY A 47 28.85 -4.02 -58.96
N PRO A 48 29.84 -4.20 -59.87
CA PRO A 48 30.94 -5.12 -59.59
C PRO A 48 32.37 -4.54 -59.44
N HIS A 49 33.18 -5.30 -58.70
CA HIS A 49 34.64 -5.52 -58.80
C HIS A 49 35.70 -4.44 -58.44
N ALA A 50 36.54 -4.87 -57.49
CA ALA A 50 38.02 -4.74 -57.47
C ALA A 50 38.64 -3.39 -56.94
N PRO A 51 39.95 -3.33 -56.65
CA PRO A 51 40.41 -3.68 -55.30
C PRO A 51 41.49 -2.77 -54.67
N ALA A 52 41.72 -2.98 -53.37
CA ALA A 52 42.97 -2.83 -52.60
C ALA A 52 43.87 -1.58 -52.75
N ASP A 53 44.28 -1.02 -51.60
CA ASP A 53 45.72 -0.92 -51.30
C ASP A 53 45.98 -0.86 -49.78
N ALA A 54 47.24 -0.98 -49.36
CA ALA A 54 47.64 -1.06 -47.94
C ALA A 54 48.85 -0.19 -47.58
N ALA A 55 48.90 0.32 -46.33
CA ALA A 55 50.11 0.87 -45.74
C ALA A 55 50.11 0.79 -44.19
N VAL A 56 51.28 0.51 -43.61
CA VAL A 56 51.54 0.49 -42.16
C VAL A 56 52.57 1.58 -41.83
N ALA A 57 52.42 2.26 -40.71
CA ALA A 57 53.50 3.06 -40.11
C ALA A 57 53.41 3.02 -38.57
N VAL A 58 54.58 2.90 -37.92
CA VAL A 58 54.75 2.86 -36.45
C VAL A 58 55.62 4.06 -36.05
N GLY A 59 55.33 4.69 -34.91
CA GLY A 59 56.17 5.78 -34.39
C GLY A 59 55.85 6.20 -32.96
N VAL A 60 56.76 5.93 -32.02
CA VAL A 60 56.79 6.43 -30.65
C VAL A 60 58.24 6.83 -30.35
N PRO A 61 58.52 8.07 -29.91
CA PRO A 61 59.21 8.23 -28.62
C PRO A 61 58.99 9.57 -27.87
N GLY A 62 59.21 9.55 -26.55
CA GLY A 62 59.99 10.63 -25.88
C GLY A 62 59.28 11.42 -24.76
N PRO A 63 59.97 11.79 -23.64
CA PRO A 63 59.29 12.38 -22.46
C PRO A 63 59.97 13.60 -21.78
N ALA A 64 59.29 14.09 -20.72
CA ALA A 64 59.82 14.65 -19.44
C ALA A 64 60.15 16.15 -19.26
N SER A 65 59.99 16.61 -18.00
CA SER A 65 60.46 17.87 -17.35
C SER A 65 59.79 19.20 -17.78
N HIS A 66 59.72 20.28 -16.99
CA HIS A 66 59.86 20.55 -15.53
C HIS A 66 59.26 21.96 -15.21
N GLY A 67 59.12 22.34 -13.92
CA GLY A 67 58.84 23.74 -13.53
C GLY A 67 58.35 23.94 -12.08
N ASP A 68 59.18 24.59 -11.24
CA ASP A 68 58.87 25.02 -9.87
C ASP A 68 58.00 26.31 -9.85
N GLY A 69 57.20 26.64 -8.83
CA GLY A 69 57.51 27.03 -7.45
C GLY A 69 56.50 28.13 -7.02
N ASP A 70 56.47 28.75 -5.84
CA ASP A 70 57.25 28.65 -4.59
C ASP A 70 56.49 29.40 -3.44
N THR A 71 57.05 29.43 -2.22
CA THR A 71 56.73 30.27 -1.04
C THR A 71 55.66 29.80 -0.04
N ALA A 72 55.77 30.28 1.21
CA ALA A 72 55.18 29.68 2.42
C ALA A 72 54.85 30.72 3.53
N GLY A 73 54.21 30.28 4.61
CA GLY A 73 53.99 31.07 5.84
C GLY A 73 53.41 30.24 6.99
N ALA A 74 53.84 30.49 8.23
CA ALA A 74 53.46 29.72 9.42
C ALA A 74 53.14 30.61 10.62
N GLY A 75 52.38 30.09 11.59
CA GLY A 75 52.10 30.75 12.87
C GLY A 75 51.23 29.89 13.79
N ALA A 76 51.58 29.82 15.08
CA ALA A 76 50.87 29.02 16.09
C ALA A 76 50.97 29.65 17.49
N THR A 77 49.94 29.48 18.31
CA THR A 77 49.95 29.66 19.78
C THR A 77 48.79 28.90 20.41
N ALA A 78 48.96 28.46 21.66
CA ALA A 78 47.93 27.80 22.48
C ALA A 78 47.51 28.70 23.67
N THR A 79 46.55 28.26 24.50
CA THR A 79 46.66 28.05 25.98
C THR A 79 45.28 27.65 26.57
N GLN A 80 45.26 26.91 27.69
CA GLN A 80 44.09 26.55 28.54
C GLN A 80 43.92 27.59 29.69
N PRO A 81 43.31 27.37 30.90
CA PRO A 81 42.46 26.30 31.45
C PRO A 81 41.20 26.81 32.23
N GLY A 82 40.47 25.90 32.90
CA GLY A 82 39.80 26.22 34.17
C GLY A 82 38.36 25.70 34.34
N PRO A 83 38.01 25.01 35.44
CA PRO A 83 36.67 24.43 35.65
C PRO A 83 35.87 25.08 36.81
N GLY A 84 34.60 24.68 36.94
CA GLY A 84 33.76 24.94 38.12
C GLY A 84 32.86 23.74 38.43
N THR A 85 32.70 23.41 39.71
CA THR A 85 31.90 22.30 40.26
C THR A 85 30.73 22.84 41.10
N ASP A 86 29.62 22.11 41.22
CA ASP A 86 28.94 22.03 42.51
C ASP A 86 28.10 20.74 42.69
N SER A 87 27.56 20.52 43.90
CA SER A 87 27.08 19.20 44.37
C SER A 87 25.95 19.22 45.43
N GLY A 88 25.23 18.10 45.56
CA GLY A 88 24.23 17.79 46.61
C GLY A 88 23.25 16.69 46.13
N SER A 89 22.95 15.57 46.81
CA SER A 89 22.60 15.26 48.22
C SER A 89 21.14 15.57 48.59
N GLY A 90 20.31 14.66 49.12
CA GLY A 90 20.49 13.21 49.41
C GLY A 90 19.37 12.64 50.32
N ALA A 91 19.49 11.35 50.73
CA ALA A 91 18.68 10.61 51.73
C ALA A 91 17.16 10.41 51.44
N GLY A 92 16.43 9.42 52.00
CA GLY A 92 16.77 8.23 52.83
C GLY A 92 15.65 7.17 52.69
N ALA A 93 15.93 5.86 52.71
CA ALA A 93 15.92 4.99 53.90
C ALA A 93 14.52 4.71 54.52
N ASP A 94 13.95 3.50 54.29
CA ASP A 94 13.63 2.53 55.37
C ASP A 94 13.03 1.19 54.86
N ALA A 95 13.03 0.18 55.72
CA ALA A 95 12.51 -1.20 55.56
C ALA A 95 12.34 -1.83 56.99
N PRO A 96 12.04 -3.14 57.20
CA PRO A 96 11.52 -4.20 56.32
C PRO A 96 10.25 -4.91 56.89
N GLY A 97 9.77 -5.98 56.25
CA GLY A 97 8.77 -6.91 56.81
C GLY A 97 8.86 -8.31 56.18
N SER A 98 8.76 -9.38 56.98
CA SER A 98 9.25 -10.72 56.59
C SER A 98 8.35 -11.91 56.96
N GLY A 99 8.29 -12.92 56.07
CA GLY A 99 7.88 -14.31 56.33
C GLY A 99 7.82 -15.09 55.00
N THR A 100 8.57 -16.17 54.73
CA THR A 100 8.60 -17.54 55.32
C THR A 100 7.26 -18.27 55.23
N ALA A 101 7.14 -19.51 54.72
CA ALA A 101 8.13 -20.56 54.41
C ALA A 101 7.64 -21.42 53.19
N SER A 102 8.50 -22.03 52.34
CA SER A 102 9.21 -23.34 52.46
C SER A 102 8.38 -24.60 52.11
N GLY A 103 8.99 -25.54 51.34
CA GLY A 103 8.42 -26.85 50.93
C GLY A 103 7.93 -26.88 49.47
N ALA A 104 8.59 -27.41 48.43
CA ALA A 104 9.72 -28.35 48.22
C ALA A 104 9.32 -29.82 47.92
N ARG A 105 9.83 -30.33 46.77
CA ARG A 105 9.82 -31.74 46.28
C ARG A 105 8.45 -32.31 45.86
N SER A 106 8.35 -33.35 45.01
CA SER A 106 9.19 -33.86 43.90
C SER A 106 8.39 -34.95 43.14
N GLU A 107 8.91 -35.41 42.00
CA GLU A 107 8.39 -36.58 41.23
C GLU A 107 7.02 -36.32 40.51
N GLY A 108 6.70 -36.97 39.39
CA GLY A 108 7.56 -37.78 38.53
C GLY A 108 6.88 -38.99 37.88
N ASN A 109 5.95 -38.78 36.93
CA ASN A 109 5.68 -39.78 35.89
C ASN A 109 4.81 -39.27 34.72
N SER A 110 5.17 -39.75 33.53
CA SER A 110 4.28 -40.03 32.38
C SER A 110 4.23 -41.57 32.22
N PRO A 111 3.51 -42.18 31.26
CA PRO A 111 2.49 -41.69 30.33
C PRO A 111 1.16 -42.48 30.46
N GLY A 112 0.23 -42.35 29.51
CA GLY A 112 -0.90 -43.27 29.34
C GLY A 112 -2.00 -42.71 28.44
N ALA A 113 -2.62 -43.56 27.59
CA ALA A 113 -3.63 -43.13 26.63
C ALA A 113 -4.72 -44.20 26.37
N ALA A 114 -5.85 -43.72 25.84
CA ALA A 114 -6.91 -44.43 25.11
C ALA A 114 -7.93 -45.32 25.87
N SER A 115 -9.11 -45.46 25.23
CA SER A 115 -10.31 -46.26 25.59
C SER A 115 -11.11 -45.81 26.84
N GLY A 116 -12.45 -45.93 26.87
CA GLY A 116 -13.39 -46.39 25.82
C GLY A 116 -14.87 -46.43 26.28
N SER A 117 -15.80 -46.67 25.34
CA SER A 117 -17.19 -47.19 25.49
C SER A 117 -17.89 -47.11 26.88
N GLY A 118 -19.06 -46.48 27.08
CA GLY A 118 -20.31 -46.58 26.29
C GLY A 118 -21.35 -47.54 26.95
N VAL A 119 -22.66 -47.29 26.73
CA VAL A 119 -23.84 -48.15 27.04
C VAL A 119 -24.39 -48.16 28.49
N GLY A 120 -25.73 -48.08 28.69
CA GLY A 120 -26.34 -48.62 29.94
C GLY A 120 -27.72 -48.17 30.52
N THR A 121 -28.78 -47.97 29.73
CA THR A 121 -30.23 -48.26 30.07
C THR A 121 -30.89 -48.02 31.46
N ALA A 122 -32.14 -47.48 31.40
CA ALA A 122 -33.37 -47.90 32.16
C ALA A 122 -33.59 -47.46 33.65
N SER A 123 -34.83 -47.27 34.17
CA SER A 123 -36.20 -47.21 33.55
C SER A 123 -37.33 -46.75 34.52
N GLY A 124 -38.38 -46.11 33.98
CA GLY A 124 -39.75 -45.98 34.58
C GLY A 124 -39.97 -44.83 35.58
N SER A 125 -41.19 -44.33 35.86
CA SER A 125 -42.57 -44.49 35.29
C SER A 125 -43.55 -43.68 36.19
N SER A 126 -44.71 -43.12 35.81
CA SER A 126 -45.51 -42.97 34.56
C SER A 126 -46.31 -41.62 34.66
N THR A 127 -47.51 -41.29 34.13
CA THR A 127 -48.65 -41.96 33.44
C THR A 127 -49.53 -40.90 32.73
N ASP A 128 -50.31 -41.29 31.71
CA ASP A 128 -51.46 -40.59 31.06
C ASP A 128 -51.22 -39.19 30.41
N THR A 129 -51.96 -38.70 29.40
CA THR A 129 -53.28 -39.08 28.85
C THR A 129 -53.35 -38.89 27.32
N GLU A 130 -54.06 -39.80 26.62
CA GLU A 130 -54.68 -39.73 25.27
C GLU A 130 -53.96 -39.15 24.02
N SER A 131 -54.42 -39.61 22.85
CA SER A 131 -53.94 -39.27 21.50
C SER A 131 -55.15 -38.91 20.63
N PRO A 132 -55.03 -38.08 19.56
CA PRO A 132 -54.62 -38.66 18.28
C PRO A 132 -53.92 -37.72 17.27
N GLY A 133 -53.40 -38.33 16.19
CA GLY A 133 -53.49 -37.72 14.85
C GLY A 133 -52.23 -37.05 14.29
N SER A 134 -51.44 -37.79 13.52
CA SER A 134 -50.34 -37.25 12.72
C SER A 134 -50.85 -36.50 11.47
N GLY A 135 -50.66 -35.18 11.41
CA GLY A 135 -50.73 -34.39 10.18
C GLY A 135 -49.34 -34.01 9.70
N GLY A 136 -48.97 -34.40 8.47
CA GLY A 136 -47.65 -34.07 7.92
C GLY A 136 -47.55 -32.63 7.44
N ALA A 137 -46.48 -31.93 7.83
CA ALA A 137 -46.20 -30.59 7.31
C ALA A 137 -45.72 -30.69 5.84
N SER A 138 -46.46 -30.06 4.92
CA SER A 138 -46.11 -30.00 3.50
C SER A 138 -45.01 -28.97 3.24
N GLY A 139 -43.92 -29.39 2.60
CA GLY A 139 -43.01 -28.47 1.94
C GLY A 139 -43.68 -27.75 0.75
N PRO A 140 -43.10 -26.64 0.25
CA PRO A 140 -43.68 -25.90 -0.86
C PRO A 140 -43.75 -26.76 -2.13
N ALA A 141 -44.91 -26.72 -2.80
CA ALA A 141 -45.13 -27.47 -4.04
C ALA A 141 -44.48 -26.75 -5.26
N PRO A 142 -44.04 -27.49 -6.30
CA PRO A 142 -43.60 -26.88 -7.54
C PRO A 142 -44.73 -26.07 -8.20
N LEU A 143 -44.39 -24.88 -8.73
CA LEU A 143 -45.34 -24.05 -9.46
C LEU A 143 -45.77 -24.73 -10.76
N HIS A 144 -47.05 -25.09 -10.86
CA HIS A 144 -47.65 -25.58 -12.10
C HIS A 144 -47.75 -24.45 -13.16
N ALA A 145 -47.97 -24.83 -14.42
CA ALA A 145 -47.81 -23.99 -15.62
C ALA A 145 -48.70 -22.72 -15.74
N GLY A 146 -49.48 -22.37 -14.72
CA GLY A 146 -50.11 -21.04 -14.61
C GLY A 146 -49.20 -19.98 -13.97
N GLY A 147 -48.07 -20.36 -13.35
CA GLY A 147 -47.19 -19.44 -12.62
C GLY A 147 -46.52 -18.35 -13.47
N ALA A 148 -46.42 -18.54 -14.78
CA ALA A 148 -45.76 -17.58 -15.69
C ALA A 148 -46.52 -16.25 -15.86
N ASP A 149 -47.85 -16.24 -15.67
CA ASP A 149 -48.63 -14.99 -15.66
C ASP A 149 -48.55 -14.27 -14.30
N ALA A 150 -48.25 -14.97 -13.21
CA ALA A 150 -48.19 -14.39 -11.86
C ALA A 150 -46.93 -13.53 -11.63
N LEU A 151 -45.86 -13.75 -12.39
CA LEU A 151 -44.63 -12.95 -12.36
C LEU A 151 -44.69 -11.68 -13.22
N ARG A 152 -45.88 -11.31 -13.74
CA ARG A 152 -46.13 -10.05 -14.47
C ARG A 152 -46.68 -8.91 -13.60
N ASP A 153 -46.69 -9.09 -12.29
CA ASP A 153 -46.99 -8.03 -11.31
C ASP A 153 -45.72 -7.65 -10.53
N VAL A 154 -45.56 -6.35 -10.25
CA VAL A 154 -44.41 -5.81 -9.51
C VAL A 154 -44.38 -6.34 -8.08
N ASP A 155 -45.54 -6.37 -7.41
CA ASP A 155 -45.61 -6.74 -5.99
C ASP A 155 -45.47 -8.28 -5.82
N ALA A 156 -46.05 -9.07 -6.73
CA ALA A 156 -45.82 -10.51 -6.81
C ALA A 156 -44.35 -10.88 -7.11
N LEU A 157 -43.71 -10.18 -8.06
CA LEU A 157 -42.28 -10.38 -8.36
C LEU A 157 -41.39 -9.93 -7.18
N ALA A 158 -41.69 -8.81 -6.53
CA ALA A 158 -40.98 -8.37 -5.33
C ALA A 158 -41.13 -9.38 -4.18
N ALA A 159 -42.32 -9.97 -3.98
CA ALA A 159 -42.53 -11.02 -3.00
C ALA A 159 -41.73 -12.30 -3.32
N ALA A 160 -41.62 -12.69 -4.60
CA ALA A 160 -40.77 -13.80 -5.02
C ALA A 160 -39.28 -13.52 -4.78
N ILE A 161 -38.80 -12.30 -5.08
CA ILE A 161 -37.41 -11.88 -4.82
C ILE A 161 -37.10 -11.85 -3.31
N ALA A 162 -38.03 -11.35 -2.49
CA ALA A 162 -37.90 -11.36 -1.03
C ALA A 162 -37.85 -12.78 -0.45
N ALA A 163 -38.66 -13.70 -0.97
CA ALA A 163 -38.64 -15.11 -0.59
C ALA A 163 -37.35 -15.83 -1.01
N ALA A 164 -36.78 -15.49 -2.18
CA ALA A 164 -35.48 -16.00 -2.63
C ALA A 164 -34.32 -15.42 -1.81
N ALA A 165 -34.42 -14.19 -1.31
CA ALA A 165 -33.42 -13.54 -0.47
C ALA A 165 -33.43 -14.01 1.00
N ALA A 166 -34.56 -14.50 1.49
CA ALA A 166 -34.78 -14.93 2.86
C ALA A 166 -33.71 -15.90 3.44
N PRO A 167 -33.20 -16.92 2.72
CA PRO A 167 -32.18 -17.83 3.25
C PRO A 167 -30.79 -17.17 3.48
N TYR A 168 -30.57 -15.98 2.92
CA TYR A 168 -29.27 -15.31 2.90
C TYR A 168 -29.21 -14.06 3.81
N VAL A 169 -30.28 -13.79 4.58
CA VAL A 169 -30.35 -12.75 5.62
C VAL A 169 -30.53 -13.38 7.02
N PRO A 170 -29.91 -12.86 8.10
CA PRO A 170 -29.94 -13.49 9.42
C PRO A 170 -31.34 -13.68 10.03
N ASP A 171 -32.25 -12.75 9.77
CA ASP A 171 -33.62 -12.78 10.32
C ASP A 171 -34.58 -13.70 9.53
N GLY A 172 -34.11 -14.33 8.45
CA GLY A 172 -34.90 -15.23 7.61
C GLY A 172 -36.04 -14.56 6.84
N GLN A 173 -36.09 -13.22 6.81
CA GLN A 173 -37.13 -12.42 6.15
C GLN A 173 -36.53 -11.12 5.60
N LEU A 174 -36.96 -10.70 4.40
CA LEU A 174 -36.58 -9.42 3.79
C LEU A 174 -37.85 -8.61 3.45
N PRO A 175 -38.09 -7.44 4.08
CA PRO A 175 -39.16 -6.53 3.66
C PRO A 175 -38.99 -6.07 2.21
N LEU A 176 -40.10 -5.86 1.48
CA LEU A 176 -40.07 -5.60 0.03
C LEU A 176 -39.35 -4.29 -0.36
N ASP A 177 -39.24 -3.35 0.58
CA ASP A 177 -38.57 -2.05 0.48
C ASP A 177 -37.21 -1.99 1.19
N ALA A 178 -36.81 -3.05 1.90
CA ALA A 178 -35.52 -3.16 2.56
C ALA A 178 -34.44 -3.63 1.56
N ASP A 179 -33.27 -3.00 1.62
CA ASP A 179 -32.10 -3.44 0.85
C ASP A 179 -31.55 -4.72 1.49
N PHE A 180 -31.36 -5.77 0.68
CA PHE A 180 -30.84 -7.07 1.10
C PHE A 180 -29.60 -6.97 2.00
N PHE A 181 -28.66 -6.09 1.66
CA PHE A 181 -27.42 -5.98 2.41
C PHE A 181 -27.58 -5.20 3.72
N ASP A 182 -28.54 -4.30 3.81
CA ASP A 182 -28.90 -3.64 5.07
C ASP A 182 -29.59 -4.62 6.04
N ALA A 183 -30.36 -5.57 5.52
CA ALA A 183 -30.90 -6.71 6.26
C ALA A 183 -29.83 -7.77 6.64
N GLY A 184 -28.54 -7.44 6.55
CA GLY A 184 -27.42 -8.32 6.92
C GLY A 184 -26.96 -9.27 5.81
N GLY A 185 -27.54 -9.17 4.61
CA GLY A 185 -27.12 -9.93 3.44
C GLY A 185 -25.65 -9.71 3.09
N SER A 186 -24.96 -10.79 2.72
CA SER A 186 -23.54 -10.75 2.36
C SER A 186 -23.33 -10.66 0.84
N SER A 187 -22.19 -10.11 0.43
CA SER A 187 -21.78 -10.01 -0.98
C SER A 187 -21.39 -11.36 -1.61
N VAL A 188 -21.46 -12.46 -0.83
CA VAL A 188 -21.47 -13.84 -1.32
C VAL A 188 -22.91 -14.33 -1.48
N GLY A 189 -23.77 -14.11 -0.47
CA GLY A 189 -25.20 -14.42 -0.54
C GLY A 189 -25.93 -13.71 -1.68
N ALA A 190 -25.46 -12.53 -2.12
CA ALA A 190 -25.98 -11.86 -3.32
C ALA A 190 -25.68 -12.63 -4.62
N VAL A 191 -24.57 -13.38 -4.71
CA VAL A 191 -24.24 -14.21 -5.87
C VAL A 191 -25.14 -15.46 -5.91
N GLU A 192 -25.31 -16.11 -4.75
CA GLU A 192 -26.23 -17.24 -4.58
C GLU A 192 -27.69 -16.83 -4.87
N LEU A 193 -28.10 -15.65 -4.38
CA LEU A 193 -29.40 -15.04 -4.67
C LEU A 193 -29.59 -14.78 -6.17
N VAL A 194 -28.58 -14.25 -6.87
CA VAL A 194 -28.66 -14.08 -8.34
C VAL A 194 -28.88 -15.42 -9.04
N ALA A 195 -28.10 -16.46 -8.71
CA ALA A 195 -28.27 -17.78 -9.31
C ALA A 195 -29.67 -18.39 -9.05
N GLU A 196 -30.23 -18.20 -7.85
CA GLU A 196 -31.60 -18.63 -7.52
C GLU A 196 -32.65 -17.78 -8.24
N LEU A 197 -32.42 -16.47 -8.44
CA LEU A 197 -33.29 -15.60 -9.21
C LEU A 197 -33.30 -15.94 -10.70
N GLU A 198 -32.16 -16.25 -11.32
CA GLU A 198 -32.11 -16.75 -12.69
C GLU A 198 -32.92 -18.05 -12.84
N ARG A 199 -32.81 -18.95 -11.85
CA ARG A 199 -33.56 -20.21 -11.78
C ARG A 199 -35.08 -20.01 -11.58
N ILE A 200 -35.51 -18.91 -10.95
CA ILE A 200 -36.92 -18.55 -10.74
C ILE A 200 -37.51 -17.81 -11.96
N LEU A 201 -36.74 -16.90 -12.55
CA LEU A 201 -37.22 -15.97 -13.58
C LEU A 201 -37.01 -16.49 -15.01
N GLY A 202 -36.09 -17.44 -15.22
CA GLY A 202 -35.80 -18.01 -16.54
C GLY A 202 -35.08 -17.04 -17.49
N THR A 203 -34.48 -15.98 -16.95
CA THR A 203 -33.67 -14.98 -17.66
C THR A 203 -32.35 -14.78 -16.94
N GLU A 204 -31.32 -14.36 -17.67
CA GLU A 204 -30.06 -13.88 -17.10
C GLU A 204 -30.33 -12.67 -16.18
N VAL A 205 -29.72 -12.65 -15.00
CA VAL A 205 -29.89 -11.60 -13.98
C VAL A 205 -28.53 -10.95 -13.74
N GLY A 206 -28.40 -9.69 -14.15
CA GLY A 206 -27.15 -8.94 -13.99
C GLY A 206 -26.72 -8.88 -12.51
N LEU A 207 -25.55 -9.43 -12.17
CA LEU A 207 -25.03 -9.37 -10.80
C LEU A 207 -24.85 -7.92 -10.33
N ASP A 208 -24.43 -7.02 -11.23
CA ASP A 208 -24.36 -5.59 -10.97
C ASP A 208 -25.76 -4.98 -10.68
N ASP A 209 -26.86 -5.53 -11.21
CA ASP A 209 -28.20 -4.97 -10.95
C ASP A 209 -28.57 -5.09 -9.47
N VAL A 210 -28.33 -6.27 -8.90
CA VAL A 210 -28.57 -6.60 -7.49
C VAL A 210 -27.63 -5.82 -6.59
N PHE A 211 -26.34 -5.73 -6.93
CA PHE A 211 -25.41 -4.89 -6.17
C PHE A 211 -25.77 -3.40 -6.21
N ALA A 212 -26.35 -2.90 -7.31
CA ALA A 212 -26.61 -1.49 -7.50
C ALA A 212 -27.89 -0.96 -6.82
N ASP A 213 -28.87 -1.82 -6.50
CA ASP A 213 -29.98 -1.55 -5.56
C ASP A 213 -30.70 -2.86 -5.21
N ALA A 214 -30.45 -3.42 -4.02
CA ALA A 214 -30.87 -4.78 -3.67
C ALA A 214 -32.25 -4.87 -3.00
N ARG A 215 -33.11 -3.86 -3.19
CA ARG A 215 -34.50 -3.86 -2.71
C ARG A 215 -35.39 -4.70 -3.62
N PRO A 216 -36.18 -5.66 -3.09
CA PRO A 216 -37.06 -6.50 -3.92
C PRO A 216 -37.98 -5.71 -4.86
N LEU A 217 -38.57 -4.60 -4.41
CA LEU A 217 -39.38 -3.70 -5.25
C LEU A 217 -38.58 -2.99 -6.35
N SER A 218 -37.32 -2.61 -6.10
CA SER A 218 -36.46 -1.98 -7.12
C SER A 218 -36.06 -2.97 -8.21
N LEU A 219 -35.70 -4.19 -7.82
CA LEU A 219 -35.33 -5.26 -8.74
C LEU A 219 -36.54 -5.71 -9.57
N ALA A 220 -37.70 -5.90 -8.92
CA ALA A 220 -38.95 -6.19 -9.62
C ALA A 220 -39.28 -5.13 -10.68
N ARG A 221 -39.21 -3.83 -10.33
CA ARG A 221 -39.46 -2.72 -11.26
C ARG A 221 -38.45 -2.64 -12.41
N ARG A 222 -37.22 -3.13 -12.22
CA ARG A 222 -36.18 -3.13 -13.26
C ARG A 222 -36.36 -4.27 -14.27
N TRP A 223 -36.76 -5.45 -13.80
CA TRP A 223 -36.84 -6.64 -14.65
C TRP A 223 -38.23 -6.89 -15.28
N LEU A 224 -39.32 -6.41 -14.66
CA LEU A 224 -40.67 -6.54 -15.26
C LEU A 224 -40.78 -5.92 -16.67
N PRO A 225 -40.21 -4.73 -16.96
CA PRO A 225 -40.22 -4.17 -18.32
C PRO A 225 -39.45 -5.01 -19.34
N ALA A 226 -38.39 -5.71 -18.91
CA ALA A 226 -37.56 -6.54 -19.79
C ALA A 226 -38.26 -7.82 -20.25
N THR A 227 -39.15 -8.39 -19.44
CA THR A 227 -39.93 -9.59 -19.80
C THR A 227 -41.10 -9.32 -20.76
N GLY A 228 -41.31 -8.06 -21.16
CA GLY A 228 -42.49 -7.61 -21.92
C GLY A 228 -42.41 -7.74 -23.46
N SER A 229 -41.24 -7.97 -24.06
CA SER A 229 -41.09 -7.95 -25.53
C SER A 229 -41.41 -9.29 -26.20
N GLY A 230 -42.70 -9.59 -26.38
CA GLY A 230 -43.15 -10.77 -27.11
C GLY A 230 -42.83 -10.73 -28.61
N THR A 231 -41.73 -11.36 -29.04
CA THR A 231 -41.46 -11.63 -30.47
C THR A 231 -42.44 -12.69 -30.99
N ALA A 232 -43.59 -12.25 -31.51
CA ALA A 232 -44.49 -13.10 -32.26
C ALA A 232 -43.78 -13.68 -33.50
N LEU A 233 -43.93 -14.99 -33.75
CA LEU A 233 -43.41 -15.62 -34.97
C LEU A 233 -44.13 -15.05 -36.20
N ALA A 234 -43.47 -14.17 -36.94
CA ALA A 234 -43.91 -13.75 -38.27
C ALA A 234 -43.69 -14.91 -39.26
N ILE A 235 -44.78 -15.57 -39.64
CA ILE A 235 -44.78 -16.61 -40.68
C ILE A 235 -44.40 -15.97 -42.02
N ALA A 236 -43.44 -16.57 -42.74
CA ALA A 236 -42.91 -16.02 -43.98
C ALA A 236 -43.87 -16.19 -45.17
N PRO A 237 -44.08 -15.16 -46.01
CA PRO A 237 -44.54 -15.29 -47.38
C PRO A 237 -43.36 -15.44 -48.36
N GLU A 238 -43.63 -15.93 -49.57
CA GLU A 238 -42.63 -16.39 -50.54
C GLU A 238 -41.99 -15.27 -51.39
N THR A 239 -40.78 -15.53 -51.91
CA THR A 239 -40.08 -14.67 -52.88
C THR A 239 -40.70 -14.73 -54.28
N PRO A 240 -40.61 -13.64 -55.07
CA PRO A 240 -39.99 -13.81 -56.39
C PRO A 240 -39.12 -12.63 -56.94
N VAL A 241 -37.93 -12.98 -57.44
CA VAL A 241 -37.35 -12.60 -58.77
C VAL A 241 -36.78 -11.16 -59.02
N VAL A 242 -35.44 -11.04 -58.89
CA VAL A 242 -34.41 -10.66 -59.91
C VAL A 242 -34.43 -9.27 -60.65
N GLU A 243 -33.41 -8.43 -60.33
CA GLU A 243 -32.53 -7.56 -61.18
C GLU A 243 -33.08 -6.45 -62.15
N PRO A 244 -32.22 -5.51 -62.65
CA PRO A 244 -30.94 -4.94 -62.14
C PRO A 244 -30.86 -3.38 -62.20
N SER A 245 -29.67 -2.83 -61.90
CA SER A 245 -29.29 -1.40 -61.96
C SER A 245 -29.17 -0.83 -63.39
N PRO A 246 -29.19 0.52 -63.55
CA PRO A 246 -27.98 1.17 -64.10
C PRO A 246 -27.51 2.42 -63.33
N ALA A 247 -26.34 2.95 -63.70
CA ALA A 247 -25.59 4.00 -63.01
C ALA A 247 -25.73 5.42 -63.61
N ALA A 248 -25.04 6.40 -63.01
CA ALA A 248 -25.07 7.82 -63.35
C ALA A 248 -24.25 8.21 -64.60
N PRO A 249 -24.51 9.41 -65.16
CA PRO A 249 -23.46 10.30 -65.70
C PRO A 249 -23.62 11.75 -65.16
N SER A 250 -22.58 12.35 -64.56
CA SER A 250 -21.50 13.17 -65.18
C SER A 250 -21.77 14.69 -65.19
N ALA A 251 -20.82 15.49 -64.70
CA ALA A 251 -20.79 16.95 -64.85
C ALA A 251 -20.08 17.40 -66.15
N PRO A 252 -20.34 18.62 -66.65
CA PRO A 252 -19.22 19.56 -66.89
C PRO A 252 -19.58 21.05 -66.56
N VAL A 253 -18.77 21.84 -65.84
CA VAL A 253 -17.60 22.70 -66.26
C VAL A 253 -17.95 24.19 -66.54
N ASP A 254 -17.14 25.08 -65.95
CA ASP A 254 -16.83 26.51 -66.22
C ASP A 254 -17.90 27.58 -66.59
N GLY A 255 -18.05 28.57 -65.70
CA GLY A 255 -17.18 29.78 -65.79
C GLY A 255 -17.77 31.14 -66.23
N ARG A 256 -17.22 32.21 -65.60
CA ARG A 256 -17.24 33.65 -65.96
C ARG A 256 -18.50 34.53 -65.74
N ALA A 257 -18.50 35.20 -64.58
CA ALA A 257 -18.40 36.66 -64.41
C ALA A 257 -19.27 37.66 -65.23
N GLY A 258 -20.00 38.52 -64.48
CA GLY A 258 -20.14 39.95 -64.80
C GLY A 258 -21.56 40.46 -65.11
N GLY A 259 -22.06 41.43 -64.33
CA GLY A 259 -23.31 42.13 -64.64
C GLY A 259 -23.95 42.90 -63.47
N ALA A 260 -23.72 44.22 -63.42
CA ALA A 260 -24.55 45.18 -62.69
C ALA A 260 -25.57 45.79 -63.70
N SER A 261 -26.66 46.50 -63.37
CA SER A 261 -27.29 46.92 -62.12
C SER A 261 -28.65 47.57 -62.44
N THR A 262 -29.65 47.50 -61.56
CA THR A 262 -30.79 48.45 -61.51
C THR A 262 -31.29 48.61 -60.07
N GLY A 263 -31.89 49.76 -59.73
CA GLY A 263 -32.47 50.00 -58.41
C GLY A 263 -33.33 51.28 -58.34
N LEU A 264 -34.27 51.29 -57.40
CA LEU A 264 -35.11 52.41 -56.95
C LEU A 264 -35.18 52.35 -55.40
N VAL A 265 -35.00 53.42 -54.59
CA VAL A 265 -35.75 54.70 -54.45
C VAL A 265 -37.07 54.52 -53.65
N THR A 266 -37.36 55.12 -52.48
CA THR A 266 -36.57 55.81 -51.38
C THR A 266 -37.48 55.92 -50.07
N PRO A 267 -37.12 56.61 -48.94
CA PRO A 267 -37.75 56.44 -47.60
C PRO A 267 -38.77 57.54 -47.19
N PRO A 268 -39.15 57.72 -45.88
CA PRO A 268 -38.38 58.65 -44.99
C PRO A 268 -38.34 58.41 -43.44
N ASP A 269 -37.29 58.96 -42.80
CA ASP A 269 -37.16 59.61 -41.46
C ASP A 269 -37.63 58.95 -40.12
N GLY A 270 -37.10 59.30 -38.92
CA GLY A 270 -36.23 60.45 -38.53
C GLY A 270 -35.29 60.25 -37.30
N ARG A 271 -34.84 61.33 -36.63
CA ARG A 271 -33.54 61.43 -35.89
C ARG A 271 -33.57 61.98 -34.44
N ALA A 272 -32.60 61.52 -33.61
CA ALA A 272 -31.74 62.30 -32.67
C ALA A 272 -30.54 61.42 -32.18
N VAL A 273 -29.30 61.82 -31.80
CA VAL A 273 -28.39 63.00 -31.93
C VAL A 273 -27.88 63.61 -30.58
N ALA A 274 -26.68 63.20 -30.09
CA ALA A 274 -25.71 64.03 -29.31
C ALA A 274 -24.37 63.29 -29.00
N VAL A 275 -23.21 63.99 -29.04
CA VAL A 275 -21.87 63.54 -28.58
C VAL A 275 -21.00 64.72 -28.12
N THR A 276 -20.38 64.65 -26.94
CA THR A 276 -19.29 65.52 -26.40
C THR A 276 -18.66 64.83 -25.17
N THR A 277 -17.42 65.06 -24.66
CA THR A 277 -16.13 65.59 -25.19
C THR A 277 -15.00 65.16 -24.23
N ARG A 278 -13.72 65.25 -24.64
CA ARG A 278 -12.53 65.04 -23.78
C ARG A 278 -11.52 66.20 -23.88
N PRO A 279 -10.93 66.65 -22.75
CA PRO A 279 -9.62 67.33 -22.70
C PRO A 279 -8.58 66.48 -21.92
N ALA A 280 -7.27 66.72 -21.93
CA ALA A 280 -6.36 67.37 -22.89
C ALA A 280 -4.96 66.71 -22.75
N ALA A 281 -3.90 67.25 -23.37
CA ALA A 281 -2.58 66.59 -23.47
C ALA A 281 -1.38 67.55 -23.30
N THR A 282 -0.19 67.12 -23.74
CA THR A 282 1.16 67.78 -23.71
C THR A 282 1.93 67.63 -22.38
N ALA A 283 3.26 67.45 -22.36
CA ALA A 283 4.29 67.18 -23.38
C ALA A 283 5.37 66.23 -22.78
N GLY A 284 6.31 65.60 -23.51
CA GLY A 284 6.61 65.55 -24.94
C GLY A 284 8.01 64.92 -25.21
N THR A 285 8.34 64.63 -26.47
CA THR A 285 9.66 64.14 -26.97
C THR A 285 10.23 62.80 -26.47
N ARG A 286 10.71 62.00 -27.42
CA ARG A 286 11.61 60.84 -27.23
C ARG A 286 12.69 60.95 -28.31
N PRO A 287 13.98 60.68 -28.01
CA PRO A 287 14.68 59.72 -28.86
C PRO A 287 15.78 58.86 -28.16
N THR A 288 15.99 57.67 -28.74
CA THR A 288 17.27 56.92 -28.87
C THR A 288 18.07 56.37 -27.66
N ARG A 289 18.62 55.16 -27.92
CA ARG A 289 19.67 54.33 -27.27
C ARG A 289 21.02 55.05 -27.01
N PRO A 290 22.03 54.42 -26.34
CA PRO A 290 22.06 53.15 -25.56
C PRO A 290 22.89 53.16 -24.23
N ALA A 291 22.85 52.03 -23.50
CA ALA A 291 23.94 51.38 -22.71
C ALA A 291 24.74 52.12 -21.60
N GLY A 292 24.98 51.42 -20.47
CA GLY A 292 25.98 51.76 -19.45
C GLY A 292 25.61 51.30 -18.03
N PRO A 293 26.45 50.53 -17.29
CA PRO A 293 26.13 50.01 -15.95
C PRO A 293 26.69 50.86 -14.80
N ARG A 294 26.02 50.85 -13.64
CA ARG A 294 26.57 51.18 -12.30
C ARG A 294 25.67 50.60 -11.18
N PRO A 295 26.09 50.56 -9.89
CA PRO A 295 26.02 49.32 -9.11
C PRO A 295 25.07 49.37 -7.90
N ALA A 296 24.89 48.20 -7.26
CA ALA A 296 24.03 48.04 -6.09
C ALA A 296 24.60 48.68 -4.81
N PRO A 297 23.76 49.35 -3.99
CA PRO A 297 24.02 49.64 -2.58
C PRO A 297 23.66 48.43 -1.68
N PRO A 298 24.13 48.38 -0.42
CA PRO A 298 24.16 47.13 0.36
C PRO A 298 22.82 46.75 1.03
N THR A 299 22.65 45.44 1.24
CA THR A 299 21.59 44.87 2.06
C THR A 299 21.78 45.17 3.55
N ARG A 300 20.67 45.37 4.26
CA ARG A 300 20.60 45.44 5.73
C ARG A 300 19.62 44.36 6.19
N PRO A 301 19.97 43.48 7.14
CA PRO A 301 19.07 42.41 7.56
C PRO A 301 17.85 42.98 8.29
N LEU A 302 16.68 42.43 7.97
CA LEU A 302 15.46 42.58 8.76
C LEU A 302 15.45 41.51 9.87
N PRO A 303 14.82 41.78 11.02
CA PRO A 303 14.77 40.83 12.13
C PRO A 303 13.93 39.59 11.79
N ALA A 304 14.25 38.47 12.41
CA ALA A 304 13.46 37.25 12.30
C ALA A 304 12.05 37.48 12.89
N VAL A 305 11.03 37.23 12.07
CA VAL A 305 9.63 37.16 12.50
C VAL A 305 9.38 35.72 12.94
N ALA A 306 8.99 35.51 14.20
CA ALA A 306 8.50 34.21 14.64
C ALA A 306 7.19 33.87 13.90
N PRO A 307 6.94 32.60 13.54
CA PRO A 307 5.69 32.22 12.89
C PRO A 307 4.53 32.56 13.82
N GLY A 308 3.62 33.42 13.36
CA GLY A 308 2.31 33.58 14.00
C GLY A 308 1.45 32.34 13.74
N PRO A 309 0.39 32.12 14.53
CA PRO A 309 -0.58 31.07 14.23
C PRO A 309 -1.15 31.26 12.82
N LEU A 310 -1.42 30.16 12.13
CA LEU A 310 -1.96 30.18 10.77
C LEU A 310 -3.33 30.90 10.78
N PRO A 311 -3.61 31.78 9.81
CA PRO A 311 -4.87 32.49 9.78
C PRO A 311 -6.01 31.52 9.45
N VAL A 312 -6.91 31.30 10.42
CA VAL A 312 -8.13 30.51 10.23
C VAL A 312 -8.91 31.10 9.04
N PRO A 313 -9.18 30.32 7.97
CA PRO A 313 -9.87 30.81 6.80
C PRO A 313 -11.34 31.09 7.12
N SER A 314 -11.86 32.23 6.67
CA SER A 314 -13.27 32.56 6.81
C SER A 314 -14.16 31.53 6.09
N PRO A 315 -15.34 31.17 6.63
CA PRO A 315 -16.27 30.23 6.01
C PRO A 315 -16.92 30.86 4.77
N HIS A 316 -16.23 30.77 3.63
CA HIS A 316 -16.66 31.27 2.34
C HIS A 316 -16.52 30.18 1.28
N THR A 317 -17.48 29.25 1.30
CA THR A 317 -17.83 28.43 0.14
C THR A 317 -18.00 29.35 -1.08
N PRO A 318 -17.13 29.30 -2.11
CA PRO A 318 -17.32 30.12 -3.30
C PRO A 318 -18.62 29.69 -4.00
N PRO A 319 -19.45 30.63 -4.46
CA PRO A 319 -20.75 30.28 -5.03
C PRO A 319 -20.56 29.39 -6.27
N PHE A 320 -21.37 28.32 -6.35
CA PHE A 320 -21.32 27.30 -7.40
C PHE A 320 -21.60 27.93 -8.78
N THR A 321 -20.54 28.42 -9.43
CA THR A 321 -20.59 29.01 -10.77
C THR A 321 -20.45 27.91 -11.81
N ALA A 322 -21.60 27.44 -12.30
CA ALA A 322 -21.69 26.49 -13.40
C ALA A 322 -21.12 27.10 -14.70
N ALA A 323 -19.80 27.03 -14.85
CA ALA A 323 -19.06 27.50 -16.01
C ALA A 323 -19.34 26.55 -17.20
N ALA A 324 -20.42 26.83 -17.92
CA ALA A 324 -20.82 26.08 -19.11
C ALA A 324 -19.88 26.34 -20.30
N SER A 325 -18.67 25.77 -20.25
CA SER A 325 -17.79 25.63 -21.40
C SER A 325 -18.46 24.74 -22.45
N ALA A 326 -18.63 25.26 -23.66
CA ALA A 326 -19.25 24.51 -24.76
C ALA A 326 -18.46 23.22 -25.07
N PRO A 327 -19.13 22.11 -25.48
CA PRO A 327 -18.47 20.84 -25.70
C PRO A 327 -17.60 20.87 -26.96
N ASP A 328 -16.28 20.76 -26.78
CA ASP A 328 -15.39 20.39 -27.87
C ASP A 328 -15.79 19.02 -28.42
N GLY A 329 -15.84 18.90 -29.76
CA GLY A 329 -16.41 17.76 -30.50
C GLY A 329 -15.61 16.44 -30.44
N ARG A 330 -14.92 16.18 -29.33
CA ARG A 330 -14.15 14.96 -29.03
C ARG A 330 -14.35 14.48 -27.59
N ALA A 331 -15.57 14.61 -27.07
CA ALA A 331 -15.96 13.88 -25.88
C ALA A 331 -15.88 12.36 -26.16
N ALA A 332 -14.92 11.68 -25.51
CA ALA A 332 -15.01 10.24 -25.34
C ALA A 332 -16.28 9.92 -24.54
N ALA A 333 -16.85 8.73 -24.73
CA ALA A 333 -18.00 8.27 -23.96
C ALA A 333 -17.58 7.92 -22.52
N PHE A 334 -17.42 8.94 -21.69
CA PHE A 334 -17.24 8.77 -20.25
C PHE A 334 -18.46 8.07 -19.67
N ALA A 335 -18.24 7.03 -18.87
CA ALA A 335 -19.31 6.42 -18.08
C ALA A 335 -19.80 7.44 -17.04
N THR A 336 -21.12 7.60 -16.92
CA THR A 336 -21.74 8.55 -16.00
C THR A 336 -22.37 7.84 -14.81
N ALA A 337 -22.57 8.57 -13.72
CA ALA A 337 -23.48 8.16 -12.65
C ALA A 337 -24.89 7.88 -13.21
N ARG A 338 -25.65 7.00 -12.54
CA ARG A 338 -27.07 6.75 -12.88
C ARG A 338 -27.92 7.97 -12.49
N PRO A 339 -28.93 8.37 -13.29
CA PRO A 339 -29.81 9.49 -12.94
C PRO A 339 -30.47 9.34 -11.56
N GLU A 340 -30.88 8.11 -11.21
CA GLU A 340 -31.55 7.80 -9.95
C GLU A 340 -30.62 7.90 -8.75
N ASP A 341 -29.33 7.55 -8.91
CA ASP A 341 -28.31 7.80 -7.88
C ASP A 341 -28.09 9.30 -7.72
N LEU A 342 -27.97 10.05 -8.82
CA LEU A 342 -27.71 11.49 -8.80
C LEU A 342 -28.86 12.25 -8.10
N ASP A 343 -30.11 11.97 -8.44
CA ASP A 343 -31.29 12.57 -7.79
C ASP A 343 -31.33 12.23 -6.28
N GLN A 344 -31.02 10.99 -5.91
CA GLN A 344 -30.97 10.58 -4.50
C GLN A 344 -29.82 11.26 -3.74
N ILE A 345 -28.63 11.37 -4.34
CA ILE A 345 -27.48 12.11 -3.79
C ILE A 345 -27.84 13.57 -3.55
N LEU A 346 -28.45 14.24 -4.54
CA LEU A 346 -28.86 15.65 -4.42
C LEU A 346 -29.92 15.84 -3.32
N ALA A 347 -30.85 14.91 -3.17
CA ALA A 347 -31.81 14.90 -2.07
C ALA A 347 -31.15 14.72 -0.69
N ASP A 348 -30.05 13.96 -0.62
CA ASP A 348 -29.29 13.74 0.62
C ASP A 348 -28.41 14.93 0.99
N LEU A 349 -27.82 15.62 0.01
CA LEU A 349 -27.12 16.90 0.23
C LEU A 349 -28.04 17.99 0.80
N ALA A 350 -29.36 17.89 0.56
CA ALA A 350 -30.39 18.78 1.12
C ALA A 350 -30.87 18.37 2.53
N LEU A 351 -30.32 17.30 3.12
CA LEU A 351 -30.52 16.98 4.53
C LEU A 351 -29.57 17.76 5.44
N ALA A 352 -28.41 18.20 4.94
CA ALA A 352 -27.49 19.07 5.67
C ALA A 352 -28.15 20.42 6.05
N ASP A 353 -29.04 20.95 5.20
CA ASP A 353 -29.85 22.16 5.45
C ASP A 353 -30.81 22.04 6.65
N ARG A 354 -30.94 20.84 7.25
CA ARG A 354 -31.82 20.55 8.39
C ARG A 354 -31.06 20.38 9.70
N LEU A 355 -29.72 20.40 9.66
CA LEU A 355 -28.89 20.26 10.86
C LEU A 355 -29.07 21.47 11.79
N PRO A 356 -29.00 21.29 13.12
CA PRO A 356 -29.04 22.41 14.06
C PRO A 356 -27.94 23.44 13.77
N TRP A 357 -28.28 24.73 13.89
CA TRP A 357 -27.28 25.79 13.93
C TRP A 357 -26.50 25.71 15.23
N THR A 358 -25.17 25.75 15.16
CA THR A 358 -24.30 25.57 16.32
C THR A 358 -23.18 26.61 16.39
N GLY A 359 -22.55 26.72 17.56
CA GLY A 359 -21.42 27.63 17.78
C GLY A 359 -20.08 26.99 17.40
N ALA A 360 -19.01 27.79 17.46
CA ALA A 360 -17.66 27.21 17.48
C ALA A 360 -17.49 26.34 18.74
N PRO A 361 -16.84 25.16 18.64
CA PRO A 361 -16.46 24.37 19.80
C PRO A 361 -15.36 25.07 20.59
N GLU A 362 -15.17 24.64 21.84
CA GLU A 362 -14.07 25.11 22.69
C GLU A 362 -12.74 24.52 22.19
N PRO A 363 -11.72 25.34 21.87
CA PRO A 363 -10.48 24.86 21.26
C PRO A 363 -9.54 24.22 22.30
N LEU A 364 -9.89 23.02 22.75
CA LEU A 364 -9.14 22.22 23.73
C LEU A 364 -9.04 20.76 23.27
N PRO A 365 -7.92 20.07 23.52
CA PRO A 365 -7.80 18.63 23.27
C PRO A 365 -8.93 17.84 23.96
N PRO A 366 -9.64 16.94 23.26
CA PRO A 366 -10.86 16.33 23.77
C PRO A 366 -10.58 15.31 24.87
N ARG A 367 -11.45 15.26 25.89
CA ARG A 367 -11.37 14.33 27.02
C ARG A 367 -12.43 13.24 26.98
N ARG A 368 -13.52 13.46 26.25
CA ARG A 368 -14.60 12.49 25.97
C ARG A 368 -14.85 12.44 24.46
N VAL A 369 -14.50 11.33 23.83
CA VAL A 369 -14.58 11.15 22.36
C VAL A 369 -15.57 10.06 22.02
N LEU A 370 -16.50 10.32 21.09
CA LEU A 370 -17.28 9.26 20.44
C LEU A 370 -16.52 8.76 19.21
N LEU A 371 -16.20 7.48 19.18
CA LEU A 371 -15.55 6.80 18.06
C LEU A 371 -16.49 5.78 17.44
N THR A 372 -16.94 6.02 16.20
CA THR A 372 -17.64 4.99 15.42
C THR A 372 -16.64 4.13 14.67
N GLY A 373 -16.97 2.85 14.43
CA GLY A 373 -16.16 1.98 13.57
C GLY A 373 -14.91 1.39 14.23
N ALA A 374 -14.80 1.43 15.56
CA ALA A 374 -13.70 0.85 16.34
C ALA A 374 -13.49 -0.66 16.12
N THR A 375 -14.47 -1.37 15.56
CA THR A 375 -14.37 -2.79 15.12
C THR A 375 -13.79 -2.98 13.72
N GLY A 376 -13.60 -1.91 12.93
CA GLY A 376 -12.93 -1.94 11.63
C GLY A 376 -11.44 -1.68 11.75
N PHE A 377 -10.67 -2.02 10.71
CA PHE A 377 -9.20 -1.96 10.69
C PHE A 377 -8.64 -0.61 11.19
N LEU A 378 -8.84 0.48 10.44
CA LEU A 378 -8.35 1.82 10.84
C LEU A 378 -8.93 2.26 12.20
N GLY A 379 -10.22 2.02 12.46
CA GLY A 379 -10.88 2.42 13.71
C GLY A 379 -10.29 1.75 14.96
N GLY A 380 -9.87 0.48 14.86
CA GLY A 380 -9.20 -0.24 15.94
C GLY A 380 -7.78 0.29 16.21
N HIS A 381 -7.06 0.72 15.16
CA HIS A 381 -5.79 1.43 15.33
C HIS A 381 -5.98 2.82 15.95
N MET A 382 -6.94 3.61 15.45
CA MET A 382 -7.24 4.95 15.98
C MET A 382 -7.70 4.92 17.44
N LEU A 383 -8.47 3.91 17.85
CA LEU A 383 -8.83 3.70 19.26
C LEU A 383 -7.58 3.60 20.14
N LEU A 384 -6.59 2.80 19.74
CA LEU A 384 -5.38 2.63 20.53
C LEU A 384 -4.46 3.85 20.48
N ASP A 385 -4.38 4.56 19.35
CA ASP A 385 -3.55 5.77 19.26
C ASP A 385 -4.19 6.94 20.04
N LEU A 386 -5.52 7.07 20.07
CA LEU A 386 -6.23 7.96 21.01
C LEU A 386 -5.87 7.64 22.46
N LEU A 387 -5.90 6.35 22.83
CA LEU A 387 -5.59 5.91 24.19
C LEU A 387 -4.11 6.07 24.58
N ARG A 388 -3.19 5.99 23.60
CA ARG A 388 -1.73 6.16 23.80
C ARG A 388 -1.29 7.62 23.87
N HIS A 389 -1.96 8.51 23.15
CA HIS A 389 -1.50 9.89 22.93
C HIS A 389 -2.37 10.96 23.59
N THR A 390 -3.41 10.55 24.33
CA THR A 390 -4.29 11.44 25.12
C THR A 390 -4.63 10.81 26.47
N ASP A 391 -5.28 11.60 27.34
CA ASP A 391 -6.02 11.11 28.52
C ASP A 391 -7.54 10.93 28.28
N ALA A 392 -8.00 10.92 27.01
CA ALA A 392 -9.41 10.82 26.67
C ALA A 392 -10.05 9.48 27.07
N HIS A 393 -11.30 9.54 27.52
CA HIS A 393 -12.21 8.40 27.59
C HIS A 393 -12.93 8.25 26.26
N VAL A 394 -12.97 7.03 25.70
CA VAL A 394 -13.51 6.78 24.36
C VAL A 394 -14.80 5.97 24.46
N HIS A 395 -15.88 6.53 23.93
CA HIS A 395 -17.16 5.85 23.73
C HIS A 395 -17.12 5.19 22.35
N CYS A 396 -17.17 3.86 22.29
CA CYS A 396 -17.10 3.11 21.03
C CYS A 396 -18.50 2.64 20.61
N LEU A 397 -19.04 3.19 19.51
CA LEU A 397 -20.31 2.72 18.94
C LEU A 397 -20.09 1.39 18.20
N VAL A 398 -20.76 0.32 18.64
CA VAL A 398 -20.59 -1.04 18.13
C VAL A 398 -21.93 -1.73 17.93
N ARG A 399 -22.14 -2.33 16.75
CA ARG A 399 -23.36 -3.10 16.43
C ARG A 399 -23.40 -4.42 17.20
N ALA A 400 -24.29 -4.53 18.17
CA ALA A 400 -24.64 -5.75 18.90
C ALA A 400 -26.03 -5.58 19.55
N ALA A 401 -26.59 -6.65 20.12
CA ALA A 401 -27.86 -6.59 20.84
C ALA A 401 -27.77 -5.89 22.21
N ASP A 402 -26.60 -5.93 22.84
CA ASP A 402 -26.35 -5.49 24.22
C ASP A 402 -24.86 -5.11 24.43
N GLU A 403 -24.54 -4.51 25.58
CA GLU A 403 -23.20 -4.03 25.92
C GLU A 403 -22.16 -5.15 26.11
N GLU A 404 -22.56 -6.34 26.60
CA GLU A 404 -21.65 -7.47 26.78
C GLU A 404 -21.22 -8.02 25.42
N SER A 405 -22.19 -8.27 24.54
CA SER A 405 -22.00 -8.65 23.14
C SER A 405 -21.19 -7.61 22.36
N ALA A 406 -21.44 -6.31 22.58
CA ALA A 406 -20.68 -5.23 21.96
C ALA A 406 -19.20 -5.24 22.43
N THR A 407 -18.98 -5.40 23.73
CA THR A 407 -17.67 -5.45 24.38
C THR A 407 -16.87 -6.70 23.95
N ALA A 408 -17.54 -7.84 23.82
CA ALA A 408 -16.96 -9.07 23.29
C ALA A 408 -16.53 -8.89 21.84
N ARG A 409 -17.41 -8.35 20.98
CA ARG A 409 -17.15 -8.07 19.56
C ARG A 409 -15.97 -7.11 19.36
N LEU A 410 -15.91 -6.01 20.12
CA LEU A 410 -14.78 -5.08 20.04
C LEU A 410 -13.46 -5.75 20.44
N GLY A 411 -13.47 -6.53 21.54
CA GLY A 411 -12.31 -7.27 21.99
C GLY A 411 -11.84 -8.36 21.02
N GLU A 412 -12.76 -8.98 20.27
CA GLU A 412 -12.45 -9.93 19.21
C GLU A 412 -11.80 -9.27 18.00
N GLN A 413 -12.40 -8.20 17.47
CA GLN A 413 -11.88 -7.52 16.27
C GLN A 413 -10.53 -6.83 16.54
N LEU A 414 -10.29 -6.33 17.75
CA LEU A 414 -8.94 -5.87 18.11
C LEU A 414 -7.93 -7.03 18.10
N ARG A 415 -8.29 -8.19 18.66
CA ARG A 415 -7.40 -9.37 18.67
C ARG A 415 -7.10 -9.91 17.26
N SER A 416 -8.05 -9.90 16.32
CA SER A 416 -7.79 -10.36 14.94
C SER A 416 -6.75 -9.48 14.22
N TYR A 417 -6.78 -8.16 14.43
CA TYR A 417 -5.74 -7.24 13.94
C TYR A 417 -4.45 -7.21 14.80
N ARG A 418 -4.21 -8.24 15.65
CA ARG A 418 -3.07 -8.33 16.60
C ARG A 418 -2.98 -7.15 17.59
N LEU A 419 -4.11 -6.49 17.91
CA LEU A 419 -4.19 -5.34 18.81
C LEU A 419 -4.57 -5.74 20.26
N PRO A 420 -4.00 -5.09 21.29
CA PRO A 420 -4.26 -5.42 22.69
C PRO A 420 -5.67 -5.06 23.17
N TRP A 421 -6.36 -6.03 23.80
CA TRP A 421 -7.59 -5.83 24.58
C TRP A 421 -7.35 -6.07 26.07
N SER A 422 -6.37 -5.36 26.63
CA SER A 422 -5.98 -5.47 28.05
C SER A 422 -7.06 -4.93 29.00
N SER A 423 -6.87 -5.13 30.30
CA SER A 423 -7.67 -4.44 31.33
C SER A 423 -7.39 -2.93 31.38
N GLU A 424 -6.24 -2.49 30.88
CA GLU A 424 -5.86 -1.08 30.79
C GLU A 424 -6.61 -0.34 29.69
N VAL A 425 -6.69 -0.92 28.48
CA VAL A 425 -7.51 -0.40 27.39
C VAL A 425 -8.97 -0.29 27.84
N ARG A 426 -9.50 -1.35 28.46
CA ARG A 426 -10.89 -1.38 28.98
C ARG A 426 -11.20 -0.36 30.09
N ARG A 427 -10.21 0.20 30.80
CA ARG A 427 -10.45 1.25 31.82
C ARG A 427 -10.83 2.61 31.23
N ARG A 428 -10.55 2.86 29.94
CA ARG A 428 -10.80 4.13 29.24
C ARG A 428 -11.71 3.98 28.02
N VAL A 429 -12.45 2.87 27.96
CA VAL A 429 -13.39 2.57 26.85
C VAL A 429 -14.75 2.17 27.42
N THR A 430 -15.79 2.89 27.01
CA THR A 430 -17.19 2.46 27.18
C THR A 430 -17.69 1.99 25.82
N VAL A 431 -18.26 0.79 25.72
CA VAL A 431 -18.79 0.27 24.46
C VAL A 431 -20.30 0.47 24.43
N LEU A 432 -20.79 1.15 23.40
CA LEU A 432 -22.21 1.47 23.26
C LEU A 432 -22.84 0.55 22.19
N PRO A 433 -23.81 -0.31 22.55
CA PRO A 433 -24.58 -1.05 21.55
C PRO A 433 -25.40 -0.07 20.71
N GLY A 434 -25.18 -0.06 19.39
CA GLY A 434 -25.87 0.85 18.48
C GLY A 434 -25.44 0.68 17.03
N ASP A 435 -26.18 1.31 16.10
CA ASP A 435 -25.98 1.22 14.67
C ASP A 435 -26.05 2.60 14.02
N ILE A 436 -24.97 2.99 13.34
CA ILE A 436 -24.85 4.27 12.63
C ILE A 436 -25.91 4.45 11.52
N ARG A 437 -26.53 3.37 11.05
CA ARG A 437 -27.61 3.37 10.05
C ARG A 437 -28.97 3.75 10.62
N SER A 438 -29.13 3.71 11.94
CA SER A 438 -30.38 3.98 12.64
C SER A 438 -30.49 5.45 13.03
N PRO A 439 -31.72 6.02 13.12
CA PRO A 439 -31.95 7.31 13.76
C PRO A 439 -31.31 7.36 15.16
N ARG A 440 -30.73 8.50 15.53
CA ARG A 440 -30.00 8.70 16.79
C ARG A 440 -28.94 7.61 17.08
N LEU A 441 -28.33 7.05 16.03
CA LEU A 441 -27.34 5.96 16.09
C LEU A 441 -27.87 4.67 16.74
N GLY A 442 -29.20 4.51 16.84
CA GLY A 442 -29.84 3.40 17.54
C GLY A 442 -29.75 3.46 19.07
N LEU A 443 -29.37 4.62 19.63
CA LEU A 443 -29.29 4.86 21.08
C LEU A 443 -30.67 5.28 21.64
N SER A 444 -30.87 5.15 22.95
CA SER A 444 -32.05 5.75 23.61
C SER A 444 -31.93 7.27 23.68
N ASP A 445 -33.06 7.96 23.84
CA ASP A 445 -33.08 9.43 23.89
C ASP A 445 -32.27 9.97 25.08
N GLU A 446 -32.29 9.29 26.23
CA GLU A 446 -31.52 9.67 27.42
C GLU A 446 -30.01 9.54 27.20
N LEU A 447 -29.57 8.49 26.50
CA LEU A 447 -28.16 8.29 26.16
C LEU A 447 -27.71 9.26 25.05
N TRP A 448 -28.56 9.52 24.06
CA TRP A 448 -28.33 10.54 23.04
C TRP A 448 -28.14 11.93 23.66
N ASP A 449 -29.07 12.36 24.52
CA ASP A 449 -29.00 13.65 25.21
C ASP A 449 -27.79 13.71 26.16
N THR A 450 -27.43 12.61 26.83
CA THR A 450 -26.21 12.53 27.65
C THR A 450 -24.96 12.78 26.80
N LEU A 451 -24.83 12.09 25.66
CA LEU A 451 -23.68 12.27 24.75
C LEU A 451 -23.65 13.67 24.11
N ALA A 452 -24.81 14.25 23.80
CA ALA A 452 -24.89 15.61 23.25
C ALA A 452 -24.35 16.69 24.20
N HIS A 453 -24.44 16.47 25.53
CA HIS A 453 -23.93 17.38 26.55
C HIS A 453 -22.52 17.02 27.06
N GLU A 454 -22.16 15.73 27.15
CA GLU A 454 -20.88 15.30 27.74
C GLU A 454 -19.71 15.14 26.74
N LEU A 455 -19.95 14.90 25.45
CA LEU A 455 -18.85 14.69 24.50
C LEU A 455 -18.11 15.98 24.15
N ASP A 456 -16.78 15.89 24.09
CA ASP A 456 -15.90 16.97 23.60
C ASP A 456 -15.64 16.88 22.09
N SER A 457 -15.73 15.70 21.47
CA SER A 457 -15.44 15.48 20.04
C SER A 457 -16.13 14.21 19.50
N VAL A 458 -16.43 14.20 18.19
CA VAL A 458 -17.01 13.06 17.47
C VAL A 458 -16.09 12.64 16.32
N VAL A 459 -15.70 11.37 16.28
CA VAL A 459 -14.81 10.78 15.27
C VAL A 459 -15.56 9.70 14.49
N GLY A 460 -15.88 10.01 13.23
CA GLY A 460 -16.63 9.15 12.32
C GLY A 460 -15.71 8.29 11.44
N VAL A 461 -15.38 7.07 11.88
CA VAL A 461 -14.62 6.08 11.09
C VAL A 461 -15.54 5.01 10.46
N ALA A 462 -16.75 4.81 10.99
CA ALA A 462 -17.65 3.79 10.45
C ALA A 462 -18.14 4.15 9.04
N ALA A 463 -17.88 3.23 8.10
CA ALA A 463 -18.43 3.21 6.76
C ALA A 463 -18.64 1.76 6.32
N ALA A 464 -19.61 1.52 5.43
CA ALA A 464 -19.66 0.34 4.60
C ALA A 464 -18.65 0.52 3.45
N VAL A 465 -17.67 -0.37 3.37
CA VAL A 465 -16.66 -0.40 2.31
C VAL A 465 -16.90 -1.67 1.49
N ASP A 466 -17.66 -1.52 0.41
CA ASP A 466 -17.87 -2.57 -0.59
C ASP A 466 -17.92 -1.91 -1.97
N PHE A 467 -16.95 -2.24 -2.81
CA PHE A 467 -16.76 -1.63 -4.13
C PHE A 467 -17.72 -2.17 -5.21
N LEU A 468 -18.43 -3.26 -4.90
CA LEU A 468 -19.45 -3.83 -5.78
C LEU A 468 -20.77 -3.06 -5.66
N ARG A 469 -21.12 -2.61 -4.45
CA ARG A 469 -22.43 -2.01 -4.14
C ARG A 469 -22.62 -0.63 -4.76
N GLY A 470 -23.84 -0.38 -5.21
CA GLY A 470 -24.31 0.96 -5.63
C GLY A 470 -24.60 1.87 -4.44
N TYR A 471 -24.78 3.16 -4.74
CA TYR A 471 -25.05 4.19 -3.74
C TYR A 471 -26.21 3.87 -2.78
N PRO A 472 -27.39 3.36 -3.20
CA PRO A 472 -28.55 3.20 -2.33
C PRO A 472 -28.31 2.30 -1.12
N SER A 473 -27.53 1.22 -1.27
CA SER A 473 -27.18 0.29 -0.18
C SER A 473 -26.12 0.88 0.77
N LEU A 474 -25.17 1.66 0.24
CA LEU A 474 -24.11 2.29 1.04
C LEU A 474 -24.58 3.56 1.76
N ARG A 475 -25.57 4.26 1.20
CA ARG A 475 -26.14 5.54 1.65
C ARG A 475 -26.50 5.57 3.14
N ARG A 476 -27.18 4.53 3.67
CA ARG A 476 -27.58 4.50 5.10
C ARG A 476 -26.36 4.56 6.02
N SER A 477 -25.30 3.80 5.72
CA SER A 477 -24.09 3.77 6.52
C SER A 477 -23.21 5.01 6.32
N ASN A 478 -23.00 5.41 5.06
CA ASN A 478 -21.92 6.33 4.70
C ASN A 478 -22.37 7.79 4.71
N VAL A 479 -23.63 8.08 4.37
CA VAL A 479 -24.14 9.45 4.19
C VAL A 479 -25.11 9.83 5.31
N LEU A 480 -26.18 9.05 5.52
CA LEU A 480 -27.10 9.31 6.63
C LEU A 480 -26.42 9.13 7.99
N GLY A 481 -25.57 8.11 8.12
CA GLY A 481 -24.75 7.90 9.31
C GLY A 481 -23.80 9.06 9.62
N ALA A 482 -23.21 9.67 8.59
CA ALA A 482 -22.37 10.87 8.75
C ALA A 482 -23.20 12.10 9.18
N LEU A 483 -24.40 12.27 8.61
CA LEU A 483 -25.34 13.32 9.00
C LEU A 483 -25.87 13.14 10.44
N ALA A 484 -26.12 11.92 10.90
CA ALA A 484 -26.49 11.65 12.31
C ALA A 484 -25.36 11.99 13.29
N LEU A 485 -24.09 11.79 12.90
CA LEU A 485 -22.94 12.25 13.68
C LEU A 485 -22.81 13.78 13.68
N ALA A 486 -23.17 14.45 12.57
CA ALA A 486 -23.26 15.91 12.51
C ALA A 486 -24.39 16.48 13.37
N GLU A 487 -25.55 15.80 13.43
CA GLU A 487 -26.66 16.15 14.32
C GLU A 487 -26.23 16.08 15.79
N LEU A 488 -25.55 15.00 16.21
CA LEU A 488 -25.01 14.86 17.56
C LEU A 488 -23.90 15.88 17.88
N ALA A 489 -23.11 16.26 16.88
CA ALA A 489 -22.05 17.25 17.04
C ALA A 489 -22.59 18.70 17.14
N ALA A 490 -23.68 19.00 16.44
CA ALA A 490 -24.37 20.29 16.53
C ALA A 490 -25.30 20.41 17.76
N THR A 491 -25.84 19.30 18.27
CA THR A 491 -26.77 19.25 19.41
C THR A 491 -26.05 19.40 20.76
N GLY A 492 -26.65 20.14 21.69
CA GLY A 492 -26.13 20.32 23.06
C GLY A 492 -24.94 21.27 23.09
N ARG A 493 -23.79 20.82 23.59
CA ARG A 493 -22.53 21.59 23.54
C ARG A 493 -21.92 21.46 22.14
N PRO A 494 -21.50 22.56 21.47
CA PRO A 494 -20.82 22.45 20.19
C PRO A 494 -19.51 21.66 20.32
N LYS A 495 -19.29 20.70 19.42
CA LYS A 495 -18.14 19.79 19.40
C LYS A 495 -17.69 19.53 17.96
N PRO A 496 -16.39 19.42 17.65
CA PRO A 496 -15.92 19.14 16.30
C PRO A 496 -16.31 17.73 15.85
N LEU A 497 -16.52 17.59 14.53
CA LEU A 497 -16.74 16.32 13.85
C LEU A 497 -15.53 16.02 12.95
N HIS A 498 -14.82 14.93 13.23
CA HIS A 498 -13.70 14.47 12.40
C HIS A 498 -14.20 13.28 11.57
N HIS A 499 -14.40 13.49 10.27
CA HIS A 499 -14.90 12.47 9.35
C HIS A 499 -13.73 11.80 8.62
N ILE A 500 -13.61 10.48 8.74
CA ILE A 500 -12.73 9.71 7.87
C ILE A 500 -13.42 9.58 6.52
N SER A 501 -13.02 10.46 5.60
CA SER A 501 -13.33 10.45 4.18
C SER A 501 -12.45 9.39 3.46
N SER A 502 -12.07 9.62 2.21
CA SER A 502 -11.05 8.88 1.45
C SER A 502 -10.67 9.71 0.23
N ILE A 503 -9.49 9.52 -0.36
CA ILE A 503 -9.18 10.12 -1.68
C ILE A 503 -10.14 9.69 -2.80
N ALA A 504 -10.99 8.68 -2.55
CA ALA A 504 -12.09 8.27 -3.42
C ALA A 504 -13.03 9.42 -3.86
N VAL A 505 -13.08 10.53 -3.08
CA VAL A 505 -13.77 11.77 -3.48
C VAL A 505 -13.19 12.45 -4.74
N PHE A 506 -12.05 11.96 -5.24
CA PHE A 506 -11.36 12.39 -6.44
C PHE A 506 -11.31 11.33 -7.56
N ASN A 507 -12.03 10.20 -7.46
CA ASN A 507 -11.99 9.07 -8.41
C ASN A 507 -12.66 9.35 -9.78
N GLU A 508 -12.47 10.55 -10.33
CA GLU A 508 -12.83 10.90 -11.71
C GLU A 508 -11.70 10.50 -12.67
N VAL A 509 -12.00 9.64 -13.65
CA VAL A 509 -11.03 9.21 -14.67
C VAL A 509 -10.56 10.43 -15.47
N GLY A 510 -9.27 10.74 -15.36
CA GLY A 510 -8.65 11.91 -16.01
C GLY A 510 -8.60 13.18 -15.16
N ILE A 511 -8.85 13.11 -13.84
CA ILE A 511 -8.65 14.26 -12.94
C ILE A 511 -7.19 14.77 -12.98
N ALA A 512 -7.01 16.09 -12.92
CA ALA A 512 -5.72 16.74 -13.11
C ALA A 512 -4.80 16.68 -11.87
N SER A 513 -5.39 16.80 -10.68
CA SER A 513 -4.71 16.88 -9.38
C SER A 513 -5.60 16.31 -8.27
N MET A 514 -4.99 16.07 -7.10
CA MET A 514 -5.61 15.47 -5.91
C MET A 514 -5.05 16.14 -4.64
N GLY A 515 -5.09 17.47 -4.60
CA GLY A 515 -4.67 18.27 -3.44
C GLY A 515 -5.73 18.34 -2.34
N GLU A 516 -5.36 18.89 -1.18
CA GLU A 516 -6.25 18.95 -0.02
C GLU A 516 -7.40 19.95 -0.22
N ASP A 517 -7.11 21.09 -0.84
CA ASP A 517 -8.06 22.16 -1.17
C ASP A 517 -8.59 22.09 -2.61
N ASP A 518 -8.23 21.04 -3.38
CA ASP A 518 -8.68 20.87 -4.76
C ASP A 518 -10.19 20.60 -4.83
N PRO A 519 -10.86 21.01 -5.93
CA PRO A 519 -12.25 20.66 -6.17
C PRO A 519 -12.40 19.13 -6.25
N LEU A 520 -13.42 18.61 -5.54
CA LEU A 520 -13.79 17.20 -5.61
C LEU A 520 -14.19 16.79 -7.03
N ALA A 521 -14.16 15.48 -7.30
CA ALA A 521 -14.66 14.90 -8.54
C ALA A 521 -16.08 15.40 -8.87
N ARG A 522 -16.40 15.51 -10.15
CA ARG A 522 -17.75 15.89 -10.59
C ARG A 522 -18.64 14.65 -10.46
N ILE A 523 -19.72 14.76 -9.68
CA ILE A 523 -20.53 13.60 -9.28
C ILE A 523 -21.18 12.86 -10.46
N ASP A 524 -21.38 13.53 -11.59
CA ASP A 524 -21.85 12.92 -12.85
C ASP A 524 -20.84 11.92 -13.46
N ARG A 525 -19.57 11.94 -13.03
CA ARG A 525 -18.49 11.03 -13.49
C ARG A 525 -18.06 9.98 -12.46
N LEU A 526 -18.59 9.99 -11.24
CA LEU A 526 -18.32 8.92 -10.27
C LEU A 526 -19.27 7.75 -10.53
N VAL A 527 -18.71 6.57 -10.82
CA VAL A 527 -19.48 5.37 -11.22
C VAL A 527 -19.62 4.35 -10.09
N SER A 528 -18.62 4.21 -9.20
CA SER A 528 -18.76 3.31 -8.05
C SER A 528 -19.65 3.92 -6.97
N GLY A 529 -20.57 3.13 -6.43
CA GLY A 529 -21.39 3.52 -5.29
C GLY A 529 -20.57 3.88 -4.05
N TYR A 530 -19.37 3.28 -3.89
CA TYR A 530 -18.45 3.65 -2.81
C TYR A 530 -17.97 5.09 -2.97
N ASP A 531 -17.39 5.44 -4.13
CA ASP A 531 -16.89 6.78 -4.44
C ASP A 531 -18.01 7.83 -4.28
N GLN A 532 -19.18 7.56 -4.88
CA GLN A 532 -20.38 8.40 -4.75
C GLN A 532 -20.79 8.58 -3.28
N SER A 533 -20.73 7.53 -2.45
CA SER A 533 -21.11 7.60 -1.04
C SER A 533 -20.12 8.38 -0.17
N LYS A 534 -18.81 8.28 -0.45
CA LYS A 534 -17.79 9.08 0.25
C LYS A 534 -17.84 10.54 -0.18
N TRP A 535 -18.04 10.81 -1.48
CA TRP A 535 -18.24 12.15 -2.02
C TRP A 535 -19.47 12.83 -1.42
N ALA A 536 -20.64 12.15 -1.43
CA ALA A 536 -21.87 12.71 -0.91
C ALA A 536 -21.80 12.99 0.61
N ALA A 537 -21.14 12.11 1.37
CA ALA A 537 -20.88 12.34 2.79
C ALA A 537 -19.98 13.58 3.01
N GLU A 538 -18.85 13.68 2.31
CA GLU A 538 -17.94 14.83 2.47
C GLU A 538 -18.61 16.14 2.04
N VAL A 539 -19.37 16.18 0.94
CA VAL A 539 -20.08 17.38 0.48
C VAL A 539 -21.22 17.78 1.42
N ALA A 540 -21.97 16.82 1.96
CA ALA A 540 -23.02 17.12 2.95
C ALA A 540 -22.42 17.68 4.25
N LEU A 541 -21.28 17.14 4.72
CA LEU A 541 -20.58 17.65 5.90
C LEU A 541 -19.86 18.99 5.63
N ARG A 542 -19.34 19.23 4.43
CA ARG A 542 -18.84 20.56 4.02
C ARG A 542 -19.94 21.60 4.11
N ARG A 543 -21.14 21.28 3.63
CA ARG A 543 -22.34 22.15 3.73
C ARG A 543 -22.78 22.36 5.18
N ALA A 544 -22.57 21.39 6.07
CA ALA A 544 -22.80 21.57 7.51
C ALA A 544 -21.88 22.64 8.15
N ARG A 545 -20.72 22.96 7.54
CA ARG A 545 -19.87 24.09 7.98
C ARG A 545 -20.61 25.43 7.87
N ASP A 546 -21.52 25.58 6.90
CA ASP A 546 -22.33 26.80 6.74
C ASP A 546 -23.33 27.01 7.91
N HIS A 547 -23.66 25.94 8.66
CA HIS A 547 -24.48 25.98 9.90
C HIS A 547 -23.64 26.19 11.17
N GLY A 548 -22.33 26.46 11.04
CA GLY A 548 -21.38 26.68 12.13
C GLY A 548 -20.67 25.42 12.65
N LEU A 549 -20.94 24.24 12.08
CA LEU A 549 -20.31 23.00 12.53
C LEU A 549 -18.85 22.90 12.08
N VAL A 550 -17.92 22.72 13.03
CA VAL A 550 -16.51 22.48 12.72
C VAL A 550 -16.31 21.02 12.29
N VAL A 551 -16.29 20.81 10.97
CA VAL A 551 -16.01 19.52 10.35
C VAL A 551 -14.56 19.46 9.89
N THR A 552 -13.82 18.41 10.26
CA THR A 552 -12.47 18.09 9.76
C THR A 552 -12.55 16.86 8.85
N ALA A 553 -12.11 16.95 7.59
CA ALA A 553 -12.13 15.82 6.66
C ALA A 553 -10.75 15.16 6.56
N LEU A 554 -10.66 13.89 6.93
CA LEU A 554 -9.43 13.11 6.91
C LEU A 554 -9.54 12.06 5.79
N ARG A 555 -8.70 12.14 4.75
CA ARG A 555 -8.83 11.33 3.53
C ARG A 555 -7.68 10.32 3.37
N PRO A 556 -7.79 9.10 3.91
CA PRO A 556 -6.86 8.02 3.59
C PRO A 556 -6.79 7.70 2.10
N GLY A 557 -5.58 7.34 1.66
CA GLY A 557 -5.36 6.57 0.44
C GLY A 557 -5.66 5.08 0.64
N GLY A 558 -4.99 4.23 -0.13
CA GLY A 558 -4.94 2.79 0.16
C GLY A 558 -4.28 2.55 1.52
N ILE A 559 -4.95 1.86 2.44
CA ILE A 559 -4.46 1.67 3.81
C ILE A 559 -3.64 0.37 3.87
N GLY A 560 -2.31 0.53 3.87
CA GLY A 560 -1.36 -0.56 4.01
C GLY A 560 -1.34 -1.19 5.41
N GLY A 561 -0.77 -2.38 5.50
CA GLY A 561 -0.57 -3.10 6.75
C GLY A 561 0.35 -2.37 7.74
N HIS A 562 0.20 -2.70 9.02
CA HIS A 562 0.93 -2.07 10.12
C HIS A 562 2.42 -2.46 10.11
N THR A 563 3.31 -1.46 9.96
CA THR A 563 4.75 -1.65 9.65
C THR A 563 5.48 -2.64 10.56
N ARG A 564 5.11 -2.73 11.84
CA ARG A 564 5.77 -3.60 12.85
C ARG A 564 5.06 -4.93 13.18
N THR A 565 3.79 -5.12 12.84
CA THR A 565 3.01 -6.31 13.27
C THR A 565 2.51 -7.15 12.10
N GLY A 566 2.57 -6.58 10.87
CA GLY A 566 2.03 -7.19 9.66
C GLY A 566 0.51 -7.18 9.58
N ALA A 567 -0.21 -6.63 10.57
CA ALA A 567 -1.66 -6.61 10.58
C ALA A 567 -2.20 -5.81 9.39
N TYR A 568 -3.11 -6.41 8.62
CA TYR A 568 -3.71 -5.87 7.40
C TYR A 568 -5.21 -6.22 7.37
N ASN A 569 -5.97 -5.63 6.44
CA ASN A 569 -7.35 -6.00 6.19
C ASN A 569 -7.45 -6.95 4.97
N PRO A 570 -7.75 -8.25 5.12
CA PRO A 570 -7.89 -9.16 3.98
C PRO A 570 -9.09 -8.83 3.07
N GLN A 571 -10.01 -7.97 3.52
CA GLN A 571 -11.16 -7.49 2.73
C GLN A 571 -10.93 -6.09 2.13
N ASP A 572 -9.68 -5.61 2.07
CA ASP A 572 -9.31 -4.36 1.41
C ASP A 572 -8.75 -4.57 -0.02
N LEU A 573 -9.03 -3.63 -0.93
CA LEU A 573 -8.56 -3.70 -2.32
C LEU A 573 -7.03 -3.56 -2.42
N SER A 574 -6.42 -2.63 -1.68
CA SER A 574 -4.96 -2.46 -1.65
C SER A 574 -4.27 -3.73 -1.12
N SER A 575 -4.83 -4.32 -0.05
CA SER A 575 -4.33 -5.59 0.50
C SER A 575 -4.47 -6.76 -0.48
N GLY A 576 -5.62 -6.86 -1.17
CA GLY A 576 -5.83 -7.86 -2.22
C GLY A 576 -4.85 -7.71 -3.39
N LEU A 577 -4.63 -6.48 -3.87
CA LEU A 577 -3.65 -6.18 -4.93
C LEU A 577 -2.22 -6.58 -4.51
N ILE A 578 -1.73 -6.12 -3.35
CA ILE A 578 -0.40 -6.47 -2.84
C ILE A 578 -0.23 -7.98 -2.70
N SER A 579 -1.27 -8.68 -2.24
CA SER A 579 -1.28 -10.15 -2.14
C SER A 579 -1.19 -10.83 -3.50
N ALA A 580 -1.95 -10.38 -4.50
CA ALA A 580 -1.86 -10.87 -5.88
C ALA A 580 -0.47 -10.60 -6.49
N PHE A 581 0.14 -9.44 -6.23
CA PHE A 581 1.48 -9.11 -6.69
C PHE A 581 2.54 -10.05 -6.07
N GLY A 582 2.44 -10.31 -4.76
CA GLY A 582 3.33 -11.23 -4.03
C GLY A 582 3.16 -12.71 -4.44
N ARG A 583 1.91 -13.14 -4.71
CA ARG A 583 1.58 -14.51 -5.14
C ARG A 583 1.97 -14.78 -6.59
N PHE A 584 1.38 -14.04 -7.52
CA PHE A 584 1.47 -14.32 -8.95
C PHE A 584 2.70 -13.72 -9.62
N ARG A 585 3.43 -12.85 -8.91
CA ARG A 585 4.63 -12.14 -9.37
C ARG A 585 4.35 -11.32 -10.64
N THR A 586 3.16 -10.72 -10.70
CA THR A 586 2.73 -9.82 -11.77
C THR A 586 2.09 -8.56 -11.19
N VAL A 587 2.31 -7.42 -11.86
CA VAL A 587 1.69 -6.13 -11.51
C VAL A 587 1.04 -5.49 -12.75
N PRO A 588 -0.10 -4.81 -12.62
CA PRO A 588 -0.64 -4.01 -13.70
C PRO A 588 0.21 -2.74 -13.86
N ALA A 589 0.22 -2.17 -15.06
CA ALA A 589 0.74 -0.82 -15.27
C ALA A 589 -0.17 0.21 -14.58
N PHE A 590 0.42 1.09 -13.77
CA PHE A 590 -0.25 2.20 -13.10
C PHE A 590 0.66 3.42 -13.04
N ARG A 591 0.09 4.59 -12.74
CA ARG A 591 0.83 5.85 -12.62
C ARG A 591 1.41 6.04 -11.23
N HIS A 592 0.56 6.02 -10.21
CA HIS A 592 0.92 6.15 -8.80
C HIS A 592 0.06 5.24 -7.93
N LEU A 593 0.61 4.78 -6.80
CA LEU A 593 -0.17 4.24 -5.68
C LEU A 593 -0.10 5.22 -4.51
N ASN A 594 -1.20 5.92 -4.28
CA ASN A 594 -1.43 6.80 -3.14
C ASN A 594 -1.80 5.95 -1.91
N ALA A 595 -0.80 5.43 -1.18
CA ALA A 595 -1.02 4.45 -0.11
C ALA A 595 0.02 4.56 1.02
N ALA A 596 -0.47 4.45 2.27
CA ALA A 596 0.32 4.59 3.51
C ALA A 596 -0.02 3.50 4.54
N PRO A 597 0.92 3.12 5.42
CA PRO A 597 0.66 2.12 6.46
C PRO A 597 -0.29 2.65 7.53
N VAL A 598 -1.15 1.75 8.05
CA VAL A 598 -2.19 2.11 9.02
C VAL A 598 -1.66 2.78 10.29
N ASP A 599 -0.45 2.48 10.76
CA ASP A 599 0.18 3.08 11.95
C ASP A 599 0.77 4.49 11.73
N TRP A 600 0.82 4.94 10.48
CA TRP A 600 1.01 6.35 10.14
C TRP A 600 -0.35 7.04 9.96
N VAL A 601 -1.26 6.48 9.14
CA VAL A 601 -2.60 7.04 8.88
C VAL A 601 -3.38 7.27 10.19
N SER A 602 -3.42 6.26 11.07
CA SER A 602 -4.05 6.32 12.39
C SER A 602 -3.46 7.45 13.26
N ARG A 603 -2.14 7.55 13.31
CA ARG A 603 -1.44 8.53 14.15
C ARG A 603 -1.69 9.97 13.72
N VAL A 604 -1.63 10.24 12.41
CA VAL A 604 -1.87 11.58 11.87
C VAL A 604 -3.36 11.95 11.97
N ALA A 605 -4.27 11.00 11.74
CA ALA A 605 -5.69 11.19 11.97
C ALA A 605 -5.99 11.54 13.44
N VAL A 606 -5.40 10.82 14.40
CA VAL A 606 -5.54 11.10 15.84
C VAL A 606 -4.91 12.43 16.22
N ALA A 607 -3.76 12.80 15.65
CA ALA A 607 -3.15 14.11 15.88
C ALA A 607 -4.10 15.26 15.45
N ALA A 608 -4.71 15.17 14.27
CA ALA A 608 -5.71 16.14 13.79
C ALA A 608 -7.04 16.13 14.57
N VAL A 609 -7.36 15.05 15.30
CA VAL A 609 -8.47 15.04 16.28
C VAL A 609 -8.08 15.80 17.55
N CYS A 610 -6.82 15.68 17.98
CA CYS A 610 -6.38 16.16 19.29
C CYS A 610 -5.81 17.59 19.30
N ASP A 611 -5.43 18.13 18.15
CA ASP A 611 -4.92 19.50 17.98
C ASP A 611 -6.04 20.45 17.51
N PRO A 612 -6.49 21.43 18.33
CA PRO A 612 -7.51 22.40 17.94
C PRO A 612 -7.14 23.28 16.75
N ASP A 613 -5.85 23.56 16.52
CA ASP A 613 -5.40 24.37 15.37
C ASP A 613 -5.51 23.59 14.04
N ALA A 614 -5.70 22.26 14.11
CA ALA A 614 -5.95 21.39 12.97
C ALA A 614 -7.44 21.19 12.64
N TRP A 615 -8.37 21.75 13.43
CA TRP A 615 -9.80 21.53 13.24
C TRP A 615 -10.40 22.37 12.10
N GLY A 616 -11.36 21.79 11.37
CA GLY A 616 -12.11 22.49 10.33
C GLY A 616 -11.55 22.36 8.91
N TYR A 617 -10.33 21.85 8.77
CA TYR A 617 -9.63 21.67 7.49
C TYR A 617 -9.81 20.28 6.87
N ASP A 618 -9.19 20.10 5.71
CA ASP A 618 -9.20 18.87 4.93
C ASP A 618 -7.75 18.36 4.76
N TYR A 619 -7.52 17.05 4.95
CA TYR A 619 -6.19 16.44 5.04
C TYR A 619 -6.09 15.17 4.19
N ASN A 620 -5.03 15.04 3.39
CA ASN A 620 -4.79 13.88 2.54
C ASN A 620 -3.82 12.90 3.23
N LEU A 621 -4.36 11.84 3.84
CA LEU A 621 -3.61 10.83 4.58
C LEU A 621 -3.10 9.71 3.65
N THR A 622 -2.39 10.10 2.59
CA THR A 622 -1.87 9.20 1.55
C THR A 622 -0.43 8.75 1.77
N GLY A 623 0.34 9.51 2.56
CA GLY A 623 1.79 9.36 2.63
C GLY A 623 2.45 9.64 1.28
N VAL A 624 3.74 9.29 1.16
CA VAL A 624 4.50 9.53 -0.08
C VAL A 624 4.07 8.52 -1.18
N PRO A 625 3.48 8.98 -2.31
CA PRO A 625 3.00 8.08 -3.36
C PRO A 625 4.14 7.31 -4.04
N ASN A 626 3.89 6.04 -4.37
CA ASN A 626 4.87 5.18 -5.06
C ASN A 626 4.58 5.13 -6.56
N THR A 627 5.60 5.23 -7.41
CA THR A 627 5.47 4.98 -8.86
C THR A 627 5.50 3.48 -9.18
N LEU A 628 5.21 3.10 -10.44
CA LEU A 628 5.39 1.73 -10.91
C LEU A 628 6.85 1.27 -10.80
N ASP A 629 7.80 2.09 -11.24
CA ASP A 629 9.24 1.81 -11.15
C ASP A 629 9.71 1.63 -9.70
N ASP A 630 9.08 2.34 -8.77
CA ASP A 630 9.33 2.18 -7.33
C ASP A 630 8.84 0.84 -6.81
N VAL A 631 7.61 0.45 -7.10
CA VAL A 631 7.06 -0.85 -6.68
C VAL A 631 7.82 -2.01 -7.31
N VAL A 632 8.18 -1.93 -8.60
CA VAL A 632 8.99 -2.95 -9.28
C VAL A 632 10.36 -3.10 -8.60
N ARG A 633 11.04 -1.97 -8.30
CA ARG A 633 12.34 -1.96 -7.62
C ARG A 633 12.26 -2.50 -6.19
N ASP A 634 11.27 -2.08 -5.44
CA ASP A 634 11.07 -2.48 -4.04
C ASP A 634 10.74 -3.99 -3.95
N MET A 635 9.84 -4.48 -4.81
CA MET A 635 9.54 -5.91 -4.95
C MET A 635 10.79 -6.71 -5.36
N ALA A 636 11.59 -6.20 -6.30
CA ALA A 636 12.85 -6.83 -6.73
C ALA A 636 13.91 -6.87 -5.61
N LEU A 637 14.01 -5.84 -4.76
CA LEU A 637 14.87 -5.85 -3.57
C LEU A 637 14.39 -6.91 -2.56
N GLY A 638 13.08 -7.06 -2.39
CA GLY A 638 12.48 -8.16 -1.64
C GLY A 638 12.71 -9.56 -2.25
N GLY A 639 13.39 -9.68 -3.40
CA GLY A 639 13.53 -10.91 -4.18
C GLY A 639 12.23 -11.39 -4.84
N MET A 640 11.16 -10.59 -4.73
CA MET A 640 9.86 -10.86 -5.30
C MET A 640 9.73 -10.21 -6.68
N HIS A 641 10.68 -10.47 -7.58
CA HIS A 641 10.67 -9.92 -8.95
C HIS A 641 9.29 -10.07 -9.61
N VAL A 642 8.70 -8.95 -10.02
CA VAL A 642 7.38 -8.88 -10.67
C VAL A 642 7.52 -8.60 -12.17
N ARG A 643 6.62 -9.19 -12.97
CA ARG A 643 6.43 -8.84 -14.38
C ARG A 643 5.33 -7.77 -14.49
N VAL A 644 5.64 -6.64 -15.11
CA VAL A 644 4.64 -5.62 -15.48
C VAL A 644 3.79 -6.13 -16.65
N GLN A 645 2.49 -5.87 -16.61
CA GLN A 645 1.50 -6.21 -17.63
C GLN A 645 0.59 -5.00 -17.92
N GLY A 646 -0.07 -4.99 -19.08
CA GLY A 646 -1.19 -4.05 -19.30
C GLY A 646 -2.36 -4.35 -18.35
N TRP A 647 -3.22 -3.38 -18.03
CA TRP A 647 -4.32 -3.58 -17.07
C TRP A 647 -5.21 -4.79 -17.43
N ASP A 648 -5.71 -4.86 -18.66
CA ASP A 648 -6.58 -5.96 -19.09
C ASP A 648 -5.85 -7.30 -19.18
N GLU A 649 -4.56 -7.30 -19.56
CA GLU A 649 -3.70 -8.48 -19.57
C GLU A 649 -3.46 -9.02 -18.15
N TRP A 650 -3.12 -8.14 -17.22
CA TRP A 650 -2.92 -8.45 -15.80
C TRP A 650 -4.21 -8.98 -15.17
N ARG A 651 -5.34 -8.32 -15.44
CA ARG A 651 -6.67 -8.71 -14.98
C ARG A 651 -7.02 -10.12 -15.47
N ALA A 652 -6.84 -10.39 -16.77
CA ALA A 652 -7.13 -11.70 -17.36
C ALA A 652 -6.22 -12.81 -16.79
N ASP A 653 -4.89 -12.55 -16.69
CA ASP A 653 -3.92 -13.50 -16.13
C ASP A 653 -4.21 -13.78 -14.63
N THR A 654 -4.56 -12.75 -13.86
CA THR A 654 -4.92 -12.86 -12.43
C THR A 654 -6.21 -13.64 -12.23
N LEU A 655 -7.27 -13.37 -13.00
CA LEU A 655 -8.53 -14.10 -12.92
C LEU A 655 -8.34 -15.58 -13.33
N ALA A 656 -7.63 -15.85 -14.43
CA ALA A 656 -7.36 -17.22 -14.87
C ALA A 656 -6.57 -18.04 -13.83
N ARG A 657 -5.65 -17.40 -13.08
CA ARG A 657 -4.92 -18.04 -11.98
C ARG A 657 -5.81 -18.29 -10.76
N LEU A 658 -6.67 -17.35 -10.40
CA LEU A 658 -7.63 -17.52 -9.30
C LEU A 658 -8.67 -18.61 -9.59
N ASP A 659 -8.98 -18.87 -10.87
CA ASP A 659 -9.90 -19.95 -11.26
C ASP A 659 -9.18 -21.30 -11.39
N ALA A 660 -7.89 -21.31 -11.75
CA ALA A 660 -7.06 -22.52 -11.77
C ALA A 660 -6.61 -22.98 -10.37
N GLU A 661 -6.39 -22.03 -9.45
CA GLU A 661 -6.00 -22.28 -8.06
C GLU A 661 -6.78 -21.33 -7.12
N PRO A 662 -8.00 -21.71 -6.69
CA PRO A 662 -8.83 -20.86 -5.83
C PRO A 662 -8.21 -20.58 -4.46
N VAL A 663 -7.95 -19.30 -4.19
CA VAL A 663 -7.46 -18.79 -2.90
C VAL A 663 -8.62 -18.07 -2.18
N PRO A 664 -9.18 -18.62 -1.08
CA PRO A 664 -10.34 -18.05 -0.39
C PRO A 664 -10.18 -16.57 -0.01
N GLU A 665 -8.99 -16.19 0.42
CA GLU A 665 -8.63 -14.84 0.86
C GLU A 665 -8.64 -13.84 -0.30
N LEU A 666 -8.33 -14.30 -1.53
CA LEU A 666 -8.39 -13.49 -2.75
C LEU A 666 -9.76 -13.53 -3.43
N ALA A 667 -10.73 -14.28 -2.92
CA ALA A 667 -12.07 -14.37 -3.52
C ALA A 667 -12.80 -13.01 -3.55
N PHE A 668 -12.47 -12.08 -2.64
CA PHE A 668 -12.95 -10.70 -2.72
C PHE A 668 -12.39 -9.95 -3.93
N LEU A 669 -11.07 -9.96 -4.11
CA LEU A 669 -10.41 -9.38 -5.30
C LEU A 669 -10.94 -10.02 -6.59
N GLY A 670 -11.16 -11.35 -6.59
CA GLY A 670 -11.74 -12.08 -7.71
C GLY A 670 -13.19 -11.66 -8.06
N ARG A 671 -13.96 -11.09 -7.13
CA ARG A 671 -15.26 -10.47 -7.44
C ARG A 671 -15.09 -9.03 -7.94
N VAL A 672 -14.22 -8.24 -7.30
CA VAL A 672 -13.92 -6.85 -7.70
C VAL A 672 -13.38 -6.78 -9.14
N LEU A 673 -12.47 -7.68 -9.52
CA LEU A 673 -11.94 -7.76 -10.89
C LEU A 673 -12.94 -8.31 -11.92
N ARG A 674 -14.12 -8.78 -11.50
CA ARG A 674 -15.19 -9.23 -12.40
C ARG A 674 -16.25 -8.17 -12.66
N SER A 675 -16.69 -7.40 -11.66
CA SER A 675 -17.74 -6.38 -11.81
C SER A 675 -17.31 -5.19 -12.68
N PRO A 676 -17.97 -4.92 -13.83
CA PRO A 676 -17.81 -3.70 -14.63
C PRO A 676 -17.76 -2.39 -13.82
N THR A 677 -18.62 -2.24 -12.81
CA THR A 677 -18.69 -1.06 -11.94
C THR A 677 -17.38 -0.86 -11.17
N ALA A 678 -16.86 -1.94 -10.56
CA ALA A 678 -15.64 -1.89 -9.76
C ALA A 678 -14.35 -1.79 -10.60
N LEU A 679 -14.40 -2.10 -11.91
CA LEU A 679 -13.28 -1.82 -12.82
C LEU A 679 -13.07 -0.32 -13.01
N LYS A 680 -14.12 0.51 -13.01
CA LYS A 680 -13.97 1.97 -13.16
C LYS A 680 -13.35 2.64 -11.95
N LEU A 681 -13.63 2.13 -10.74
CA LEU A 681 -12.87 2.46 -9.53
C LEU A 681 -11.38 2.15 -9.71
N CYS A 682 -11.05 0.94 -10.19
CA CYS A 682 -9.65 0.53 -10.40
C CYS A 682 -8.95 1.39 -11.46
N GLU A 683 -9.63 1.68 -12.57
CA GLU A 683 -9.13 2.53 -13.66
C GLU A 683 -8.82 3.96 -13.16
N ALA A 684 -9.73 4.58 -12.41
CA ALA A 684 -9.49 5.88 -11.78
C ALA A 684 -8.32 5.83 -10.79
N THR A 685 -8.29 4.82 -9.91
CA THR A 685 -7.25 4.64 -8.88
C THR A 685 -5.85 4.45 -9.48
N LEU A 686 -5.72 3.70 -10.57
CA LEU A 686 -4.43 3.37 -11.19
C LEU A 686 -3.94 4.41 -12.21
N THR A 687 -4.84 5.22 -12.78
CA THR A 687 -4.49 6.31 -13.74
C THR A 687 -4.37 7.68 -13.08
N GLY A 688 -4.91 7.84 -11.87
CA GLY A 688 -4.94 9.09 -11.12
C GLY A 688 -3.56 9.71 -10.85
N PRO A 689 -3.50 11.03 -10.61
CA PRO A 689 -2.27 11.71 -10.21
C PRO A 689 -1.81 11.27 -8.81
N ALA A 690 -0.58 11.67 -8.45
CA ALA A 690 -0.16 11.67 -7.07
C ALA A 690 -1.05 12.64 -6.28
N ALA A 691 -1.54 12.21 -5.12
CA ALA A 691 -2.14 13.12 -4.15
C ALA A 691 -1.07 14.04 -3.56
N THR A 692 -1.42 15.29 -3.27
CA THR A 692 -0.57 16.20 -2.51
C THR A 692 -1.14 16.44 -1.13
N ASP A 693 -0.25 16.58 -0.15
CA ASP A 693 -0.55 16.53 1.28
C ASP A 693 0.18 17.65 2.03
N ASP A 694 0.31 18.83 1.43
CA ASP A 694 1.09 19.97 1.94
C ASP A 694 0.66 20.41 3.36
N ARG A 695 -0.64 20.43 3.66
CA ARG A 695 -1.20 20.74 4.99
C ARG A 695 -0.98 19.58 5.96
N THR A 696 -1.15 18.34 5.52
CA THR A 696 -0.84 17.15 6.33
C THR A 696 0.63 17.11 6.71
N THR A 697 1.52 17.39 5.77
CA THR A 697 2.97 17.49 6.00
C THR A 697 3.29 18.62 6.98
N ALA A 698 2.72 19.81 6.81
CA ALA A 698 2.89 20.93 7.74
C ALA A 698 2.41 20.60 9.18
N LEU A 699 1.29 19.88 9.33
CA LEU A 699 0.80 19.40 10.63
C LEU A 699 1.70 18.33 11.25
N VAL A 700 2.22 17.41 10.44
CA VAL A 700 3.15 16.36 10.87
C VAL A 700 4.47 16.97 11.34
N GLU A 701 4.97 17.99 10.65
CA GLU A 701 6.17 18.74 11.06
C GLU A 701 5.94 19.58 12.31
N SER A 702 4.82 20.33 12.41
CA SER A 702 4.55 21.22 13.55
C SER A 702 4.39 20.46 14.88
N LEU A 703 3.79 19.26 14.83
CA LEU A 703 3.61 18.38 15.99
C LEU A 703 4.82 17.44 16.25
N GLY A 704 5.90 17.55 15.46
CA GLY A 704 7.11 16.74 15.62
C GLY A 704 6.88 15.23 15.40
N LEU A 705 5.88 14.88 14.59
CA LEU A 705 5.51 13.50 14.30
C LEU A 705 6.49 12.88 13.26
N PRO A 706 6.54 11.54 13.16
CA PRO A 706 7.27 10.89 12.08
C PRO A 706 6.73 11.32 10.71
N GLY A 707 7.57 11.99 9.93
CA GLY A 707 7.29 12.42 8.56
C GLY A 707 6.76 11.29 7.67
N ALA A 708 5.99 11.65 6.64
CA ALA A 708 5.53 10.70 5.64
C ALA A 708 6.72 9.94 5.03
N ALA A 709 6.66 8.61 5.08
CA ALA A 709 7.61 7.73 4.41
C ALA A 709 6.88 6.99 3.28
N ARG A 710 7.62 6.58 2.24
CA ARG A 710 7.10 5.62 1.27
C ARG A 710 6.78 4.30 1.97
N TYR A 711 5.65 3.71 1.61
CA TYR A 711 5.29 2.34 1.99
C TYR A 711 6.12 1.33 1.15
N ASP A 712 7.44 1.38 1.30
CA ASP A 712 8.43 0.59 0.55
C ASP A 712 8.52 -0.88 1.01
N ALA A 713 9.42 -1.67 0.41
CA ALA A 713 9.64 -3.07 0.79
C ALA A 713 10.07 -3.28 2.26
N ARG A 714 10.60 -2.25 2.94
CA ARG A 714 10.96 -2.30 4.36
C ARG A 714 9.76 -1.98 5.25
N ALA A 715 8.92 -1.03 4.86
CA ALA A 715 7.66 -0.73 5.55
C ALA A 715 6.64 -1.87 5.36
N GLN A 716 6.64 -2.52 4.20
CA GLN A 716 5.84 -3.71 3.89
C GLN A 716 6.40 -5.02 4.45
N LEU A 717 7.60 -5.02 5.07
CA LEU A 717 8.33 -6.22 5.44
C LEU A 717 7.49 -7.20 6.27
N SER A 718 6.96 -6.74 7.41
CA SER A 718 6.11 -7.58 8.27
C SER A 718 4.73 -7.85 7.68
N THR A 719 4.25 -7.03 6.73
CA THR A 719 3.04 -7.33 5.96
C THR A 719 3.29 -8.52 5.04
N PHE A 720 4.41 -8.58 4.31
CA PHE A 720 4.76 -9.74 3.47
C PHE A 720 5.08 -11.00 4.29
N GLU A 721 5.72 -10.87 5.46
CA GLU A 721 5.83 -11.96 6.44
C GLU A 721 4.45 -12.51 6.80
N ARG A 722 3.49 -11.63 7.12
CA ARG A 722 2.13 -12.01 7.50
C ARG A 722 1.33 -12.59 6.33
N LEU A 723 1.48 -12.07 5.12
CA LEU A 723 0.87 -12.65 3.92
C LEU A 723 1.46 -14.04 3.61
N ALA A 724 2.71 -14.32 3.99
CA ALA A 724 3.28 -15.67 3.87
C ALA A 724 2.80 -16.62 4.98
N GLU A 725 2.61 -16.14 6.23
CA GLU A 725 1.92 -16.89 7.28
C GLU A 725 0.50 -17.29 6.85
N ASP A 726 -0.22 -16.38 6.18
CA ASP A 726 -1.60 -16.55 5.71
C ASP A 726 -1.68 -17.23 4.31
N GLY A 727 -0.57 -17.75 3.76
CA GLY A 727 -0.55 -18.45 2.47
C GLY A 727 -0.80 -17.58 1.21
N LEU A 728 -0.99 -16.27 1.40
CA LEU A 728 -1.23 -15.27 0.37
C LEU A 728 0.02 -14.87 -0.42
N ALA A 729 1.23 -15.02 0.13
CA ALA A 729 2.48 -14.67 -0.55
C ALA A 729 3.54 -15.77 -0.43
N ARG A 730 4.33 -15.97 -1.49
CA ARG A 730 5.56 -16.78 -1.44
C ARG A 730 6.76 -15.85 -1.28
N LEU A 731 7.35 -15.82 -0.09
CA LEU A 731 8.68 -15.22 0.11
C LEU A 731 9.76 -16.05 -0.63
N PRO A 732 10.89 -15.43 -1.05
CA PRO A 732 11.96 -16.16 -1.73
C PRO A 732 12.64 -17.21 -0.84
N GLY A 733 12.66 -18.47 -1.28
CA GLY A 733 13.29 -19.60 -0.60
C GLY A 733 14.62 -20.04 -1.21
N LYS A 734 15.24 -21.08 -0.64
CA LYS A 734 16.54 -21.62 -1.11
C LYS A 734 16.50 -22.14 -2.55
N ASP A 735 15.34 -22.62 -2.99
CA ASP A 735 15.12 -23.20 -4.33
C ASP A 735 14.83 -22.14 -5.41
N ASP A 736 14.64 -20.87 -5.01
CA ASP A 736 14.42 -19.77 -5.95
C ASP A 736 15.75 -19.27 -6.55
N GLN A 737 15.73 -18.80 -7.80
CA GLN A 737 16.91 -18.23 -8.46
C GLN A 737 17.52 -17.10 -7.61
N PRO A 738 18.79 -17.20 -7.16
CA PRO A 738 19.37 -16.20 -6.27
C PRO A 738 19.54 -14.84 -6.95
N TYR A 739 19.16 -13.80 -6.20
CA TYR A 739 19.33 -12.38 -6.53
C TYR A 739 20.81 -12.01 -6.72
N LEU A 740 21.67 -12.56 -5.86
CA LEU A 740 23.12 -12.35 -5.86
C LEU A 740 23.82 -13.64 -5.40
N TRP A 741 24.93 -14.01 -6.06
CA TRP A 741 25.76 -15.14 -5.62
C TRP A 741 27.23 -14.97 -6.01
N PHE A 742 28.13 -15.59 -5.25
CA PHE A 742 29.58 -15.53 -5.47
C PHE A 742 30.25 -16.83 -5.00
N ALA A 743 31.51 -17.04 -5.38
CA ALA A 743 32.28 -18.20 -4.96
C ALA A 743 33.09 -17.89 -3.69
N GLU A 744 33.38 -18.90 -2.90
CA GLU A 744 34.33 -18.83 -1.80
C GLU A 744 35.19 -20.09 -1.80
N THR A 745 36.48 -19.92 -2.10
CA THR A 745 37.49 -20.97 -1.95
C THR A 745 38.12 -20.83 -0.56
N THR A 746 38.14 -21.89 0.25
CA THR A 746 38.93 -21.93 1.50
C THR A 746 39.84 -23.15 1.52
N GLU A 747 41.03 -22.98 2.08
CA GLU A 747 42.05 -24.00 2.21
C GLU A 747 42.60 -24.00 3.64
N GLY A 748 42.90 -25.16 4.19
CA GLY A 748 43.40 -25.29 5.55
C GLY A 748 43.72 -26.73 5.90
N SER A 749 43.72 -27.03 7.19
CA SER A 749 43.92 -28.39 7.70
C SER A 749 43.02 -28.68 8.89
N VAL A 750 42.70 -29.97 9.06
CA VAL A 750 41.98 -30.51 10.21
C VAL A 750 42.76 -31.66 10.88
N GLY A 751 42.42 -31.96 12.12
CA GLY A 751 42.93 -33.11 12.87
C GLY A 751 41.93 -33.49 13.98
N PRO A 752 42.18 -34.58 14.73
CA PRO A 752 41.33 -34.97 15.85
C PRO A 752 41.12 -33.83 16.85
N VAL A 753 39.93 -33.71 17.45
CA VAL A 753 39.64 -32.63 18.43
C VAL A 753 40.67 -32.66 19.57
N GLY A 754 41.39 -31.55 19.74
CA GLY A 754 42.47 -31.39 20.73
C GLY A 754 43.88 -31.75 20.25
N ALA A 755 44.03 -32.32 19.05
CA ALA A 755 45.32 -32.57 18.38
C ALA A 755 45.67 -31.43 17.40
N PRO A 756 46.94 -31.30 16.95
CA PRO A 756 47.28 -30.41 15.85
C PRO A 756 46.57 -30.82 14.54
N PRO A 757 46.10 -29.86 13.72
CA PRO A 757 45.53 -30.17 12.41
C PRO A 757 46.61 -30.46 11.37
N GLU A 758 46.66 -31.70 10.88
CA GLU A 758 47.70 -32.18 9.96
C GLU A 758 47.17 -32.62 8.58
N VAL A 759 45.87 -32.92 8.45
CA VAL A 759 45.29 -33.37 7.17
C VAL A 759 44.79 -32.16 6.38
N PRO A 760 45.30 -31.90 5.16
CA PRO A 760 44.88 -30.76 4.35
C PRO A 760 43.47 -30.96 3.80
N CYS A 761 42.64 -29.94 3.91
CA CYS A 761 41.26 -29.93 3.43
C CYS A 761 40.91 -28.59 2.78
N SER A 762 39.99 -28.61 1.82
CA SER A 762 39.54 -27.42 1.09
C SER A 762 38.03 -27.43 0.84
N MET A 763 37.40 -26.25 0.89
CA MET A 763 36.00 -26.09 0.48
C MET A 763 35.92 -25.19 -0.75
N ALA A 764 35.12 -25.64 -1.72
CA ALA A 764 34.76 -24.90 -2.92
C ALA A 764 33.26 -24.57 -2.82
N LEU A 765 32.95 -23.42 -2.20
CA LEU A 765 31.60 -23.02 -1.88
C LEU A 765 31.05 -22.02 -2.91
N THR A 766 29.74 -22.05 -3.10
CA THR A 766 28.95 -20.96 -3.66
C THR A 766 28.08 -20.39 -2.55
N LEU A 767 28.22 -19.09 -2.30
CA LEU A 767 27.40 -18.33 -1.38
C LEU A 767 26.33 -17.62 -2.20
N SER A 768 25.06 -17.82 -1.85
CA SER A 768 23.91 -17.31 -2.61
C SER A 768 22.90 -16.64 -1.70
N ILE A 769 22.23 -15.63 -2.25
CA ILE A 769 21.30 -14.75 -1.56
C ILE A 769 20.02 -14.72 -2.39
N ALA A 770 18.95 -15.32 -1.88
CA ALA A 770 17.65 -15.35 -2.55
C ALA A 770 17.01 -13.95 -2.61
N SER A 771 17.29 -13.09 -1.61
CA SER A 771 16.67 -11.76 -1.49
C SER A 771 17.44 -10.84 -0.52
N MET A 772 17.23 -9.52 -0.60
CA MET A 772 17.66 -8.62 0.48
C MET A 772 16.84 -8.86 1.77
N TYR A 773 15.63 -9.39 1.66
CA TYR A 773 14.81 -9.84 2.80
C TYR A 773 15.61 -10.80 3.70
N GLN A 774 16.22 -11.84 3.11
CA GLN A 774 17.02 -12.84 3.79
C GLN A 774 18.20 -12.22 4.59
N LEU A 775 18.87 -11.22 4.01
CA LEU A 775 19.95 -10.50 4.68
C LEU A 775 19.45 -9.59 5.80
N VAL A 776 18.38 -8.84 5.57
CA VAL A 776 17.90 -7.82 6.52
C VAL A 776 17.18 -8.45 7.70
N LYS A 777 16.41 -9.53 7.48
CA LYS A 777 15.64 -10.23 8.52
C LYS A 777 16.43 -11.33 9.21
N GLU A 778 17.04 -12.23 8.44
CA GLU A 778 17.69 -13.46 8.97
C GLU A 778 19.21 -13.31 9.12
N ARG A 779 19.81 -12.28 8.48
CA ARG A 779 21.26 -12.11 8.27
C ARG A 779 21.92 -13.35 7.67
N ARG A 780 21.15 -14.13 6.90
CA ARG A 780 21.52 -15.46 6.42
C ARG A 780 21.91 -15.40 4.95
N VAL A 781 22.83 -16.26 4.56
CA VAL A 781 23.29 -16.49 3.19
C VAL A 781 23.27 -18.00 2.99
N ASP A 782 22.70 -18.46 1.88
CA ASP A 782 22.69 -19.89 1.54
C ASP A 782 24.08 -20.33 1.10
N VAL A 783 24.46 -21.55 1.48
CA VAL A 783 25.76 -22.13 1.11
C VAL A 783 25.53 -23.46 0.41
N ALA A 784 26.10 -23.60 -0.79
CA ALA A 784 26.18 -24.84 -1.54
C ALA A 784 27.63 -25.10 -1.97
N GLY A 785 27.95 -26.29 -2.50
CA GLY A 785 29.29 -26.63 -3.00
C GLY A 785 29.83 -27.91 -2.41
N THR A 786 31.15 -28.03 -2.30
CA THR A 786 31.83 -29.26 -1.83
C THR A 786 32.95 -29.02 -0.82
N LEU A 787 33.21 -30.04 0.01
CA LEU A 787 34.34 -30.16 0.92
C LEU A 787 35.21 -31.35 0.47
N THR A 788 36.46 -31.09 0.11
CA THR A 788 37.47 -32.12 -0.17
C THR A 788 38.33 -32.31 1.07
N CYS A 789 38.24 -33.47 1.73
CA CYS A 789 38.91 -33.70 3.01
C CYS A 789 39.14 -35.19 3.27
N THR A 790 40.35 -35.69 3.02
CA THR A 790 40.66 -37.13 3.04
C THR A 790 40.60 -37.78 4.43
N ALA A 791 40.51 -36.98 5.50
CA ALA A 791 40.20 -37.45 6.86
C ALA A 791 38.73 -37.87 7.04
N LEU A 792 37.83 -37.42 6.14
CA LEU A 792 36.40 -37.76 6.15
C LEU A 792 36.09 -38.84 5.12
N HIS A 793 36.47 -38.60 3.86
CA HIS A 793 36.15 -39.43 2.71
C HIS A 793 37.16 -39.17 1.56
N PRO A 794 37.52 -40.17 0.73
CA PRO A 794 38.46 -39.98 -0.38
C PRO A 794 37.92 -39.10 -1.52
N GLU A 795 36.61 -39.17 -1.80
CA GLU A 795 35.94 -38.28 -2.75
C GLU A 795 35.31 -37.06 -2.05
N PRO A 796 35.12 -35.91 -2.71
CA PRO A 796 34.55 -34.71 -2.09
C PRO A 796 33.12 -34.91 -1.57
N LEU A 797 32.86 -34.43 -0.36
CA LEU A 797 31.52 -34.36 0.22
C LEU A 797 30.75 -33.19 -0.40
N THR A 798 29.45 -33.36 -0.64
CA THR A 798 28.56 -32.32 -1.17
C THR A 798 27.75 -31.68 -0.04
N VAL A 799 27.60 -30.35 -0.07
CA VAL A 799 26.71 -29.61 0.85
C VAL A 799 25.25 -29.86 0.44
N GLU A 800 24.47 -30.51 1.30
CA GLU A 800 23.02 -30.68 1.08
C GLU A 800 22.22 -29.50 1.64
N VAL A 801 22.58 -29.04 2.84
CA VAL A 801 21.96 -27.88 3.49
C VAL A 801 23.06 -27.04 4.11
N GLY A 802 23.36 -25.90 3.50
CA GLY A 802 24.33 -24.95 4.03
C GLY A 802 23.72 -23.60 4.36
N ASP A 803 24.13 -23.04 5.49
CA ASP A 803 23.73 -21.73 5.98
C ASP A 803 24.93 -20.97 6.56
N LEU A 804 24.99 -19.67 6.25
CA LEU A 804 25.94 -18.72 6.78
C LEU A 804 25.19 -17.54 7.42
N TRP A 805 25.40 -17.28 8.72
CA TRP A 805 24.90 -16.09 9.40
C TRP A 805 25.98 -15.03 9.56
N VAL A 806 25.65 -13.78 9.18
CA VAL A 806 26.48 -12.59 9.35
C VAL A 806 26.10 -11.88 10.65
N ARG A 807 27.06 -11.73 11.57
CA ARG A 807 26.85 -11.24 12.95
C ARG A 807 25.62 -11.89 13.62
N PRO A 808 25.66 -13.22 13.86
CA PRO A 808 24.71 -13.87 14.77
C PRO A 808 24.75 -13.17 16.14
N GLU A 809 23.61 -13.13 16.83
CA GLU A 809 23.41 -12.40 18.10
C GLU A 809 23.88 -10.94 18.08
N GLU A 810 23.81 -10.27 16.92
CA GLU A 810 24.38 -8.91 16.72
C GLU A 810 25.88 -8.79 17.04
N GLY A 811 26.61 -9.90 17.05
CA GLY A 811 27.99 -9.92 17.54
C GLY A 811 28.11 -9.50 19.00
N ILE A 812 27.06 -9.69 19.82
CA ILE A 812 27.17 -9.71 21.28
C ILE A 812 28.17 -10.82 21.65
N PRO A 813 29.18 -10.56 22.51
CA PRO A 813 30.13 -11.59 22.90
C PRO A 813 29.47 -12.75 23.63
N GLN A 814 29.79 -13.96 23.20
CA GLN A 814 29.59 -15.17 24.00
C GLN A 814 30.46 -15.04 25.28
N GLU A 815 29.83 -15.26 26.44
CA GLU A 815 30.45 -15.36 27.78
C GLU A 815 31.46 -14.25 28.16
N HIS A 816 30.97 -13.05 28.47
CA HIS A 816 31.72 -11.93 29.08
C HIS A 816 32.98 -11.41 28.34
N GLY A 817 33.42 -12.06 27.26
CA GLY A 817 34.77 -11.93 26.72
C GLY A 817 34.98 -10.90 25.63
N MET A 818 36.20 -10.93 25.08
CA MET A 818 36.69 -10.04 24.01
C MET A 818 36.61 -10.68 22.61
N ARG A 819 35.87 -11.80 22.47
CA ARG A 819 35.59 -12.48 21.20
C ARG A 819 34.18 -12.12 20.75
N HIS A 820 34.06 -11.43 19.62
CA HIS A 820 32.77 -11.14 18.99
C HIS A 820 32.61 -12.05 17.77
N GLN A 821 31.46 -12.71 17.59
CA GLN A 821 31.24 -13.57 16.44
C GLN A 821 30.92 -12.73 15.19
N LEU A 822 31.68 -12.95 14.11
CA LEU A 822 31.54 -12.27 12.83
C LEU A 822 30.68 -13.08 11.86
N LEU A 823 30.99 -14.37 11.70
CA LEU A 823 30.30 -15.31 10.83
C LEU A 823 30.09 -16.64 11.57
N ARG A 824 28.99 -17.33 11.23
CA ARG A 824 28.71 -18.72 11.60
C ARG A 824 28.29 -19.48 10.34
N TYR A 825 29.03 -20.51 9.96
CA TYR A 825 28.66 -21.47 8.92
C TYR A 825 28.09 -22.71 9.62
N ARG A 826 27.02 -23.28 9.10
CA ARG A 826 26.53 -24.61 9.48
C ARG A 826 26.17 -25.36 8.20
N LEU A 827 26.85 -26.47 7.95
CA LEU A 827 26.69 -27.26 6.74
C LEU A 827 26.33 -28.71 7.13
N SER A 828 25.24 -29.23 6.58
CA SER A 828 25.00 -30.67 6.45
C SER A 828 25.62 -31.14 5.14
N LEU A 829 26.43 -32.19 5.19
CA LEU A 829 27.22 -32.72 4.08
C LEU A 829 26.88 -34.18 3.84
N ARG A 830 26.87 -34.64 2.58
CA ARG A 830 26.80 -36.05 2.22
C ARG A 830 28.06 -36.50 1.48
N ASP A 831 28.61 -37.64 1.85
CA ASP A 831 29.70 -38.32 1.11
C ASP A 831 29.17 -39.20 -0.04
N ALA A 832 30.07 -39.75 -0.87
CA ALA A 832 29.68 -40.52 -2.05
C ALA A 832 29.07 -41.90 -1.72
N ASP A 833 29.40 -42.47 -0.56
CA ASP A 833 28.79 -43.70 -0.02
C ASP A 833 27.41 -43.42 0.61
N GLY A 834 26.99 -42.15 0.68
CA GLY A 834 25.70 -41.70 1.18
C GLY A 834 25.67 -41.35 2.67
N GLY A 835 26.82 -41.34 3.36
CA GLY A 835 26.95 -40.98 4.77
C GLY A 835 26.74 -39.49 5.05
N SER A 836 26.02 -39.18 6.13
CA SER A 836 25.75 -37.81 6.59
C SER A 836 26.81 -37.31 7.57
N TRP A 837 27.29 -36.08 7.34
CA TRP A 837 28.21 -35.36 8.21
C TRP A 837 27.71 -33.93 8.48
N TRP A 838 28.22 -33.30 9.53
CA TRP A 838 28.01 -31.88 9.79
C TRP A 838 29.34 -31.15 9.97
N LEU A 839 29.37 -29.88 9.55
CA LEU A 839 30.45 -28.94 9.78
C LEU A 839 29.88 -27.66 10.39
N GLU A 840 30.42 -27.21 11.53
CA GLU A 840 30.17 -25.87 12.06
C GLU A 840 31.44 -25.02 11.99
N GLY A 841 31.33 -23.82 11.44
CA GLY A 841 32.45 -22.92 11.17
C GLY A 841 32.26 -21.55 11.82
N HIS A 842 33.23 -21.09 12.59
CA HIS A 842 33.15 -19.86 13.38
C HIS A 842 34.26 -18.87 13.03
N LYS A 843 33.87 -17.62 12.79
CA LYS A 843 34.79 -16.49 12.55
C LYS A 843 34.63 -15.48 13.67
N TYR A 844 35.74 -15.06 14.30
CA TYR A 844 35.72 -14.21 15.49
C TYR A 844 36.59 -12.96 15.35
N ALA A 845 36.02 -11.80 15.67
CA ALA A 845 36.78 -10.57 15.89
C ALA A 845 37.34 -10.53 17.32
N ARG A 846 38.55 -9.97 17.47
CA ARG A 846 39.30 -9.82 18.73
C ARG A 846 40.11 -8.53 18.70
N ALA A 847 40.23 -7.84 19.84
CA ALA A 847 41.01 -6.61 19.98
C ALA A 847 42.54 -6.87 19.88
N ARG A 848 43.04 -7.12 18.66
CA ARG A 848 44.44 -7.42 18.34
C ARG A 848 44.80 -6.84 16.96
N ARG A 849 46.11 -6.69 16.69
CA ARG A 849 46.63 -6.06 15.46
C ARG A 849 46.56 -6.96 14.20
N ASP A 850 46.18 -8.23 14.35
CA ASP A 850 46.11 -9.24 13.29
C ASP A 850 44.75 -9.26 12.54
N VAL A 851 44.09 -8.10 12.43
CA VAL A 851 42.76 -7.90 11.83
C VAL A 851 42.63 -8.57 10.45
N TRP A 852 43.66 -8.51 9.61
CA TRP A 852 43.64 -9.12 8.27
C TRP A 852 43.67 -10.66 8.27
N ARG A 853 44.22 -11.31 9.32
CA ARG A 853 44.06 -12.76 9.52
C ARG A 853 42.68 -13.07 10.07
N GLN A 854 42.20 -12.32 11.05
CA GLN A 854 40.84 -12.47 11.60
C GLN A 854 39.74 -12.31 10.52
N ALA A 855 39.98 -11.46 9.52
CA ALA A 855 39.10 -11.26 8.37
C ALA A 855 39.12 -12.42 7.35
N ARG A 856 40.04 -13.39 7.44
CA ARG A 856 40.22 -14.48 6.46
C ARG A 856 40.16 -15.90 7.03
N ALA A 857 40.46 -16.08 8.32
CA ALA A 857 40.43 -17.38 8.99
C ALA A 857 39.02 -17.77 9.49
N LEU A 858 38.74 -19.06 9.46
CA LEU A 858 37.52 -19.72 9.92
C LEU A 858 37.95 -20.93 10.76
N THR A 859 37.61 -20.96 12.05
CA THR A 859 37.77 -22.18 12.87
C THR A 859 36.64 -23.14 12.51
N VAL A 860 36.94 -24.40 12.25
CA VAL A 860 35.93 -25.42 11.87
C VAL A 860 35.96 -26.61 12.83
N GLU A 861 34.78 -27.16 13.09
CA GLU A 861 34.56 -28.43 13.78
C GLU A 861 33.68 -29.32 12.90
N ILE A 862 33.97 -30.63 12.85
CA ILE A 862 33.32 -31.58 11.93
C ILE A 862 33.01 -32.88 12.69
N GLY A 863 31.80 -33.40 12.51
CA GLY A 863 31.35 -34.67 13.07
C GLY A 863 30.40 -35.42 12.13
N ARG A 864 30.01 -36.65 12.50
CA ARG A 864 28.93 -37.38 11.81
C ARG A 864 27.57 -36.91 12.30
N GLU A 865 26.53 -37.06 11.49
CA GLU A 865 25.17 -36.69 11.89
C GLU A 865 24.73 -37.42 13.17
N GLY A 866 24.37 -36.65 14.22
CA GLY A 866 24.04 -37.17 15.55
C GLY A 866 25.24 -37.41 16.50
N GLU A 867 26.49 -37.32 16.01
CA GLU A 867 27.71 -37.48 16.81
C GLU A 867 28.37 -36.12 17.14
N PRO A 868 29.14 -36.00 18.23
CA PRO A 868 29.95 -34.82 18.52
C PRO A 868 31.08 -34.63 17.49
N ALA A 869 31.74 -33.47 17.51
CA ALA A 869 32.88 -33.20 16.64
C ALA A 869 33.99 -34.23 16.87
N THR A 870 34.45 -34.85 15.79
CA THR A 870 35.59 -35.78 15.78
C THR A 870 36.85 -35.13 15.25
N LEU A 871 36.71 -34.13 14.36
CA LEU A 871 37.79 -33.31 13.82
C LEU A 871 37.57 -31.82 14.09
N ALA A 872 38.67 -31.07 14.22
CA ALA A 872 38.69 -29.61 14.27
C ALA A 872 39.89 -29.02 13.48
N GLY A 873 39.81 -27.74 13.09
CA GLY A 873 40.86 -27.10 12.29
C GLY A 873 40.71 -25.59 12.08
N GLU A 874 41.60 -25.03 11.26
CA GLU A 874 41.54 -23.63 10.76
C GLU A 874 41.59 -23.66 9.23
N MET A 875 40.56 -23.08 8.60
CA MET A 875 40.39 -22.91 7.16
C MET A 875 40.55 -21.42 6.82
N VAL A 876 41.15 -21.08 5.68
CA VAL A 876 41.47 -19.69 5.33
C VAL A 876 41.14 -19.41 3.86
N VAL A 877 40.48 -18.28 3.58
CA VAL A 877 40.30 -17.81 2.19
C VAL A 877 41.66 -17.34 1.64
N PRO A 878 42.20 -17.87 0.53
CA PRO A 878 43.50 -17.46 -0.01
C PRO A 878 43.58 -15.96 -0.35
N ALA A 879 44.78 -15.37 -0.24
CA ALA A 879 44.95 -13.91 -0.26
C ALA A 879 44.78 -13.29 -1.65
N ASP A 880 45.28 -13.99 -2.67
CA ASP A 880 45.12 -13.74 -4.10
C ASP A 880 43.68 -13.97 -4.58
N ARG A 881 42.97 -14.90 -3.95
CA ARG A 881 41.57 -15.24 -4.27
C ARG A 881 40.56 -14.29 -3.65
N TYR A 882 40.83 -13.72 -2.47
CA TYR A 882 39.85 -12.93 -1.71
C TYR A 882 39.14 -11.84 -2.55
N VAL A 883 39.89 -10.98 -3.26
CA VAL A 883 39.30 -9.90 -4.08
C VAL A 883 38.53 -10.48 -5.28
N ARG A 884 39.15 -11.45 -5.97
CA ARG A 884 38.58 -12.08 -7.17
C ARG A 884 37.28 -12.82 -6.87
N ASP A 885 37.23 -13.56 -5.77
CA ASP A 885 36.12 -14.45 -5.43
C ASP A 885 34.99 -13.65 -4.74
N GLN A 886 35.30 -12.68 -3.86
CA GLN A 886 34.31 -11.96 -3.02
C GLN A 886 33.88 -10.56 -3.53
N ILE A 887 34.60 -9.96 -4.49
CA ILE A 887 34.29 -8.61 -5.02
C ILE A 887 34.01 -8.68 -6.52
N ASP A 888 34.98 -9.14 -7.32
CA ASP A 888 34.83 -9.18 -8.78
C ASP A 888 33.89 -10.32 -9.22
N GLY A 889 34.01 -11.48 -8.58
CA GLY A 889 33.28 -12.71 -8.85
C GLY A 889 31.79 -12.69 -8.51
N ILE A 890 31.28 -11.59 -7.94
CA ILE A 890 29.85 -11.43 -7.65
C ILE A 890 29.04 -11.50 -8.95
N LYS A 891 28.13 -12.46 -9.00
CA LYS A 891 27.06 -12.60 -10.00
C LYS A 891 25.75 -12.14 -9.39
N VAL A 892 24.83 -11.72 -10.24
CA VAL A 892 23.52 -11.16 -9.92
C VAL A 892 22.52 -11.65 -10.95
N ASP A 893 21.23 -11.73 -10.59
CA ASP A 893 20.18 -12.31 -11.45
C ASP A 893 20.29 -11.78 -12.90
N PRO A 894 20.47 -12.66 -13.91
CA PRO A 894 20.58 -12.24 -15.30
C PRO A 894 19.37 -11.44 -15.81
N ARG A 895 18.18 -11.58 -15.18
CA ARG A 895 16.96 -10.84 -15.51
C ARG A 895 17.04 -9.33 -15.21
N LEU A 896 17.87 -8.91 -14.25
CA LEU A 896 17.98 -7.51 -13.82
C LEU A 896 18.58 -6.61 -14.91
N THR A 897 18.15 -5.34 -14.97
CA THR A 897 18.74 -4.34 -15.88
C THR A 897 20.17 -3.95 -15.47
N GLY A 898 20.91 -3.31 -16.39
CA GLY A 898 22.27 -2.83 -16.12
C GLY A 898 22.40 -1.92 -14.87
N PRO A 899 21.51 -0.94 -14.64
CA PRO A 899 21.48 -0.15 -13.42
C PRO A 899 21.20 -0.98 -12.16
N GLU A 900 20.20 -1.87 -12.18
CA GLU A 900 19.85 -2.70 -11.02
C GLU A 900 20.97 -3.67 -10.64
N LYS A 901 21.64 -4.28 -11.63
CA LYS A 901 22.81 -5.14 -11.41
C LYS A 901 23.96 -4.41 -10.70
N ARG A 902 24.10 -3.08 -10.90
CA ARG A 902 25.05 -2.24 -10.14
C ARG A 902 24.53 -1.92 -8.74
N ALA A 903 23.26 -1.57 -8.62
CA ALA A 903 22.61 -1.29 -7.32
C ALA A 903 22.67 -2.51 -6.38
N ALA A 904 22.37 -3.72 -6.86
CA ALA A 904 22.46 -4.97 -6.11
C ALA A 904 23.86 -5.19 -5.52
N LYS A 905 24.91 -5.08 -6.36
CA LYS A 905 26.31 -5.21 -5.93
C LYS A 905 26.71 -4.15 -4.90
N LEU A 906 26.35 -2.89 -5.12
CA LEU A 906 26.66 -1.79 -4.20
C LEU A 906 25.95 -1.97 -2.85
N THR A 907 24.67 -2.34 -2.85
CA THR A 907 23.89 -2.60 -1.63
C THR A 907 24.47 -3.76 -0.82
N TRP A 908 24.84 -4.87 -1.47
CA TRP A 908 25.53 -5.98 -0.82
C TRP A 908 26.86 -5.55 -0.18
N LEU A 909 27.75 -4.93 -0.95
CA LEU A 909 29.08 -4.51 -0.48
C LEU A 909 28.99 -3.49 0.67
N ALA A 910 28.04 -2.55 0.58
CA ALA A 910 27.79 -1.57 1.64
C ALA A 910 27.22 -2.23 2.91
N TRP A 911 26.22 -3.11 2.79
CA TRP A 911 25.61 -3.81 3.92
C TRP A 911 26.61 -4.74 4.62
N PHE A 912 27.26 -5.63 3.87
CA PHE A 912 28.23 -6.60 4.40
C PHE A 912 29.45 -5.90 5.00
N GLY A 913 29.97 -4.87 4.32
CA GLY A 913 31.06 -4.04 4.85
C GLY A 913 30.68 -3.31 6.14
N ALA A 914 29.47 -2.76 6.23
CA ALA A 914 28.99 -2.09 7.43
C ALA A 914 28.73 -3.06 8.59
N GLU A 915 28.23 -4.28 8.32
CA GLU A 915 28.05 -5.32 9.33
C GLU A 915 29.41 -5.83 9.85
N VAL A 916 30.27 -6.35 8.97
CA VAL A 916 31.59 -6.88 9.34
C VAL A 916 32.46 -5.80 9.99
N GLY A 917 32.38 -4.54 9.53
CA GLY A 917 33.05 -3.39 10.13
C GLY A 917 32.60 -3.13 11.57
N ARG A 918 31.28 -3.12 11.85
CA ARG A 918 30.74 -3.03 13.22
C ARG A 918 31.23 -4.20 14.09
N GLY A 919 31.25 -5.41 13.55
CA GLY A 919 31.74 -6.59 14.25
C GLY A 919 33.24 -6.55 14.58
N LEU A 920 34.07 -6.01 13.69
CA LEU A 920 35.52 -5.84 13.90
C LEU A 920 35.87 -4.70 14.87
N LEU A 921 35.09 -3.62 14.89
CA LEU A 921 35.28 -2.49 15.81
C LEU A 921 34.71 -2.77 17.22
N GLY A 922 33.68 -3.61 17.34
CA GLY A 922 33.07 -4.01 18.61
C GLY A 922 34.07 -4.39 19.73
N PRO A 923 35.05 -5.28 19.49
CA PRO A 923 36.08 -5.61 20.48
C PRO A 923 36.91 -4.41 20.97
N PHE A 924 37.19 -3.43 20.09
CA PHE A 924 37.98 -2.26 20.44
C PHE A 924 37.15 -1.22 21.21
N ALA A 925 35.89 -1.00 20.80
CA ALA A 925 34.96 -0.16 21.55
C ALA A 925 34.67 -0.75 22.95
N ARG A 926 34.54 -2.09 23.04
CA ARG A 926 34.45 -2.83 24.29
C ARG A 926 35.68 -2.61 25.18
N ALA A 927 36.88 -2.82 24.63
CA ALA A 927 38.14 -2.59 25.35
C ALA A 927 38.27 -1.13 25.84
N ALA A 928 37.88 -0.14 25.03
CA ALA A 928 37.91 1.26 25.43
C ALA A 928 36.90 1.58 26.54
N ALA A 929 35.68 1.03 26.48
CA ALA A 929 34.68 1.21 27.53
C ALA A 929 35.08 0.56 28.86
N ASP A 930 35.71 -0.62 28.81
CA ASP A 930 36.26 -1.32 29.99
C ASP A 930 37.49 -0.58 30.57
N LEU A 931 38.33 0.03 29.73
CA LEU A 931 39.52 0.79 30.15
C LEU A 931 39.17 2.18 30.71
N LEU A 932 38.02 2.74 30.33
CA LEU A 932 37.47 4.00 30.83
C LEU A 932 36.46 3.81 31.99
N ASP A 933 36.30 2.59 32.50
CA ASP A 933 35.34 2.20 33.56
C ASP A 933 33.89 2.67 33.30
N LEU A 934 33.48 2.70 32.03
CA LEU A 934 32.16 3.16 31.58
C LEU A 934 31.07 2.08 31.76
N ARG A 935 31.37 0.99 32.48
CA ARG A 935 30.42 -0.09 32.77
C ARG A 935 29.98 -0.06 34.22
N ARG A 936 28.67 0.03 34.44
CA ARG A 936 28.09 -0.50 35.68
C ARG A 936 28.41 -1.99 35.76
N THR A 937 29.11 -2.40 36.80
CA THR A 937 29.31 -3.82 37.12
C THR A 937 27.93 -4.46 37.35
N PRO A 938 27.56 -5.53 36.63
CA PRO A 938 26.30 -6.22 36.90
C PRO A 938 26.34 -6.82 38.30
N THR A 939 25.22 -6.74 39.01
CA THR A 939 25.11 -7.27 40.36
C THR A 939 25.07 -8.79 40.37
N LEU A 940 25.44 -9.43 41.48
CA LEU A 940 25.34 -10.89 41.65
C LEU A 940 23.92 -11.45 41.44
N THR A 941 22.90 -10.59 41.51
CA THR A 941 21.50 -10.87 41.17
C THR A 941 21.28 -11.16 39.68
N GLU A 942 22.03 -10.50 38.80
CA GLU A 942 21.92 -10.65 37.34
C GLU A 942 22.71 -11.86 36.83
N HIS A 943 23.66 -12.38 37.61
CA HIS A 943 24.37 -13.65 37.35
C HIS A 943 23.51 -14.92 37.63
N LYS A 944 22.21 -14.78 37.90
CA LYS A 944 21.29 -15.88 38.24
C LYS A 944 19.91 -15.77 37.57
N ARG A 945 19.84 -15.14 36.40
CA ARG A 945 18.67 -15.14 35.51
C ARG A 945 19.05 -15.64 34.13
#